data_AF-A0A5J4W3B9-F1
#
_entry.id   AF-A0A5J4W3B9-F1
#
_cell.length_a   1.000
_cell.length_b   1.000
_cell.length_c   1.000
_cell.angle_alpha   90.00
_cell.angle_beta   90.00
_cell.angle_gamma   90.00
#
_symmetry.space_group_name_H-M   'P 1'
#
loop_
_entity.id
_entity.type
_entity.pdbx_description
1 polymer ?
#
loop_
_entity_poly.entity_id
_entity_poly.type
_entity_poly.pdbx_seq_one_letter_code
_entity_poly.pdbx_strand_id
1 'polypeptide(L)'
;YSGLSQVSGNAITIQSQSSDRSAVRTIRFTECIITNNRGNGYGGAIVVDVGSKCTINVIDSFFNENYGIEANDIWIRSTNNPTELNISNFNTSYSDSVQSHIVTVNEEQESIYNLNHFEGVIFVSNKTISGNGSRSSPYSNITSSVSKLNYTSNPVNMPRTIFILDEIWDETLQNIQLANPLVIKSGLGDDSNGIRKKVDWITTSNVNNQISVIQGDLTFEKYIYYINQNVIYGNESGIDELNPIKTIQMTIQQLNRNSKLFFNLFGTQHNESITINSNSVWKLIEIKSIQGLETQMRRRSGDLSGVIITLTSDSITPTTLMNIIMIVDSGYFVIQQSNKAQLTLSNIEFIGAGTVKQEGLALLLIEYSSFRLSNNISTDASFVQAIRGQLEINSCSFGTSLEANLGQSAIQTSSQCTNIKFTQTIFSNLHSIITNGEQKASGAVIEIGEKTEVEFTDCTFIHCIDQSSDIQHSTGAVCIIIKSSDSLIHQLSDEQTIQSTISFNQCQFTGCIGGSSGAIQSISNQSQLNLRLNIIIDKCSFDNCGNDNSIVGACWFNGESMNNNYGEASITNNLFRNCIGLKVGGILFGENMRPNNARNNTFSNINIQQTKCLVTTDIFFSSKELLDQSGGIVQVAKGYKYEQNQQLNTIREIKIQGFSSNFSPYLDCVTRNGTEQCEQIPCGGELNIQPEQCEYIEDEDKDQECKQKCVPSLNTPISECRCLPVNDPRIACKQICIPTKDSLINELCPCFLIGDPREACKTISIPTSDTPVTVDNPCLAIGDPRYFCQKACIPFADTPINVCGCLEINDPRSQCQKSCVPKANTPINECCCFDIDDPRDECKEKTQSGLDEKQQDQSEIDKDQVEDKKQGLSALVIALIAITSVSVIITVISIEEWQIRR
;
A
#
# COMPACT_ATOMS: atom_id res chain seq x y z
N TYR A 1 -2.93 -57.91 8.54
CA TYR A 1 -2.04 -57.20 7.61
C TYR A 1 -1.04 -58.18 7.03
N SER A 2 -1.35 -58.76 5.86
CA SER A 2 -0.49 -59.74 5.14
C SER A 2 -0.92 -59.94 3.66
N GLY A 3 -1.36 -58.89 2.96
CA GLY A 3 -1.69 -58.98 1.52
C GLY A 3 -0.43 -58.78 0.65
N LEU A 4 -0.19 -59.66 -0.33
CA LEU A 4 0.99 -59.64 -1.22
C LEU A 4 0.92 -58.60 -2.36
N SER A 5 -0.19 -57.87 -2.51
CA SER A 5 -0.28 -56.69 -3.38
C SER A 5 -1.37 -55.74 -2.87
N GLN A 6 -0.97 -54.59 -2.31
CA GLN A 6 -1.91 -53.49 -2.11
C GLN A 6 -2.29 -52.98 -3.50
N VAL A 7 -3.58 -53.07 -3.84
CA VAL A 7 -4.12 -52.34 -4.98
C VAL A 7 -4.24 -50.88 -4.53
N SER A 8 -3.18 -50.11 -4.71
CA SER A 8 -3.13 -48.69 -4.37
C SER A 8 -4.12 -47.92 -5.25
N GLY A 9 -5.16 -47.34 -4.64
CA GLY A 9 -6.13 -46.50 -5.36
C GLY A 9 -7.57 -46.45 -4.83
N ASN A 10 -7.91 -47.16 -3.75
CA ASN A 10 -9.26 -47.11 -3.15
C ASN A 10 -9.25 -46.30 -1.83
N ALA A 11 -10.38 -45.71 -1.43
CA ALA A 11 -10.48 -44.98 -0.16
C ALA A 11 -10.39 -45.90 1.06
N ILE A 12 -11.03 -47.07 0.99
CA ILE A 12 -10.99 -48.10 2.04
C ILE A 12 -10.59 -49.42 1.38
N THR A 13 -9.56 -50.08 1.91
CA THR A 13 -9.15 -51.42 1.46
C THR A 13 -9.13 -52.38 2.64
N ILE A 14 -9.95 -53.43 2.57
CA ILE A 14 -10.00 -54.52 3.55
C ILE A 14 -9.45 -55.77 2.89
N GLN A 15 -8.31 -56.25 3.34
CA GLN A 15 -7.64 -57.42 2.76
C GLN A 15 -7.33 -58.49 3.81
N SER A 16 -7.57 -59.75 3.44
CA SER A 16 -7.15 -60.89 4.27
C SER A 16 -6.80 -62.12 3.44
N GLN A 17 -5.73 -62.81 3.85
CA GLN A 17 -5.34 -64.10 3.28
C GLN A 17 -6.40 -65.16 3.53
N SER A 18 -6.42 -66.16 2.65
CA SER A 18 -7.20 -67.40 2.82
C SER A 18 -6.83 -68.07 4.13
N SER A 19 -7.83 -68.51 4.89
CA SER A 19 -7.66 -69.16 6.18
C SER A 19 -8.65 -70.31 6.28
N ASP A 20 -8.14 -71.52 6.52
CA ASP A 20 -8.94 -72.73 6.77
C ASP A 20 -9.58 -72.74 8.17
N ARG A 21 -9.24 -71.78 9.03
CA ARG A 21 -9.85 -71.63 10.36
C ARG A 21 -11.22 -70.95 10.25
N SER A 22 -12.23 -71.54 10.88
CA SER A 22 -13.65 -71.12 10.94
C SER A 22 -13.88 -69.81 11.70
N ALA A 23 -13.10 -68.76 11.44
CA ALA A 23 -13.36 -67.44 11.98
C ALA A 23 -14.46 -66.78 11.16
N VAL A 24 -15.65 -66.60 11.75
CA VAL A 24 -16.71 -65.79 11.15
C VAL A 24 -16.21 -64.34 11.12
N ARG A 25 -15.80 -63.88 9.93
CA ARG A 25 -15.41 -62.49 9.70
C ARG A 25 -16.67 -61.70 9.35
N THR A 26 -16.85 -60.55 10.00
CA THR A 26 -17.98 -59.65 9.73
C THR A 26 -17.44 -58.30 9.32
N ILE A 27 -17.88 -57.82 8.16
CA ILE A 27 -17.59 -56.48 7.65
C ILE A 27 -18.94 -55.76 7.58
N ARG A 28 -19.04 -54.63 8.26
CA ARG A 28 -20.27 -53.85 8.32
C ARG A 28 -19.98 -52.37 8.13
N PHE A 29 -20.65 -51.78 7.14
CA PHE A 29 -20.76 -50.34 6.96
C PHE A 29 -22.20 -49.94 7.29
N THR A 30 -22.37 -48.88 8.08
CA THR A 30 -23.70 -48.40 8.49
C THR A 30 -23.68 -46.89 8.52
N GLU A 31 -24.65 -46.25 7.87
CA GLU A 31 -24.79 -44.78 7.83
C GLU A 31 -23.53 -44.06 7.31
N CYS A 32 -22.80 -44.68 6.38
CA CYS A 32 -21.57 -44.12 5.83
C CYS A 32 -21.88 -43.23 4.62
N ILE A 33 -21.23 -42.06 4.52
CA ILE A 33 -21.26 -41.20 3.33
C ILE A 33 -19.87 -41.23 2.73
N ILE A 34 -19.72 -41.84 1.54
CA ILE A 34 -18.43 -42.01 0.88
C ILE A 34 -18.50 -41.41 -0.51
N THR A 35 -17.88 -40.25 -0.68
CA THR A 35 -18.00 -39.47 -1.91
C THR A 35 -16.67 -38.95 -2.46
N ASN A 36 -16.64 -38.69 -3.76
CA ASN A 36 -15.51 -38.08 -4.48
C ASN A 36 -14.18 -38.86 -4.38
N ASN A 37 -14.25 -40.19 -4.32
CA ASN A 37 -13.07 -41.03 -4.30
C ASN A 37 -12.71 -41.42 -5.74
N ARG A 38 -11.58 -40.90 -6.22
CA ARG A 38 -11.07 -41.14 -7.58
C ARG A 38 -9.69 -41.75 -7.47
N GLY A 39 -9.55 -43.02 -7.82
CA GLY A 39 -8.24 -43.67 -7.87
C GLY A 39 -8.23 -44.90 -8.76
N ASN A 40 -7.01 -45.35 -9.08
CA ASN A 40 -6.78 -46.47 -9.99
C ASN A 40 -6.97 -47.85 -9.31
N GLY A 41 -7.79 -47.90 -8.26
CA GLY A 41 -8.09 -49.13 -7.56
C GLY A 41 -9.29 -49.85 -8.18
N TYR A 42 -9.48 -51.12 -7.82
CA TYR A 42 -10.61 -51.91 -8.32
C TYR A 42 -11.96 -51.35 -7.88
N GLY A 43 -12.06 -50.74 -6.69
CA GLY A 43 -13.27 -50.09 -6.19
C GLY A 43 -13.01 -48.60 -5.95
N GLY A 44 -13.84 -47.70 -6.48
CA GLY A 44 -13.61 -46.27 -6.28
C GLY A 44 -13.70 -45.85 -4.81
N ALA A 45 -14.65 -46.42 -4.06
CA ALA A 45 -14.78 -46.18 -2.61
C ALA A 45 -14.15 -47.30 -1.77
N ILE A 46 -14.61 -48.54 -1.92
CA ILE A 46 -14.27 -49.65 -1.03
C ILE A 46 -13.79 -50.86 -1.84
N VAL A 47 -12.68 -51.45 -1.42
CA VAL A 47 -12.26 -52.79 -1.82
C VAL A 47 -12.32 -53.73 -0.63
N VAL A 48 -13.02 -54.85 -0.80
CA VAL A 48 -13.06 -55.96 0.16
C VAL A 48 -12.50 -57.19 -0.52
N ASP A 49 -11.32 -57.61 -0.13
CA ASP A 49 -10.63 -58.75 -0.72
C ASP A 49 -10.26 -59.75 0.39
N VAL A 50 -11.21 -60.64 0.67
CA VAL A 50 -11.11 -61.62 1.73
C VAL A 50 -11.16 -63.00 1.10
N GLY A 51 -10.03 -63.71 1.04
CA GLY A 51 -9.93 -65.07 0.49
C GLY A 51 -10.62 -66.16 1.32
N SER A 52 -11.70 -65.82 2.03
CA SER A 52 -12.44 -66.68 2.98
C SER A 52 -13.89 -66.20 3.08
N LYS A 53 -14.78 -67.07 3.54
CA LYS A 53 -16.19 -66.74 3.79
C LYS A 53 -16.34 -65.63 4.83
N CYS A 54 -17.14 -64.60 4.53
CA CYS A 54 -17.31 -63.40 5.34
C CYS A 54 -18.75 -62.89 5.30
N THR A 55 -19.32 -62.47 6.43
CA THR A 55 -20.59 -61.74 6.43
C THR A 55 -20.33 -60.28 6.08
N ILE A 56 -20.91 -59.78 4.98
CA ILE A 56 -20.74 -58.40 4.53
C ILE A 56 -22.11 -57.72 4.50
N ASN A 57 -22.23 -56.56 5.15
CA ASN A 57 -23.44 -55.75 5.14
C ASN A 57 -23.10 -54.26 4.98
N VAL A 58 -23.82 -53.57 4.11
CA VAL A 58 -23.72 -52.13 3.86
C VAL A 58 -25.14 -51.57 3.98
N ILE A 59 -25.40 -50.85 5.07
CA ILE A 59 -26.75 -50.47 5.48
C ILE A 59 -26.82 -48.94 5.54
N ASP A 60 -27.91 -48.36 5.04
CA ASP A 60 -28.17 -46.91 5.09
C ASP A 60 -26.97 -46.04 4.64
N SER A 61 -26.13 -46.57 3.76
CA SER A 61 -24.92 -45.90 3.32
C SER A 61 -25.13 -45.27 1.95
N PHE A 62 -24.44 -44.17 1.70
CA PHE A 62 -24.56 -43.38 0.49
C PHE A 62 -23.21 -43.26 -0.21
N PHE A 63 -23.21 -43.57 -1.50
CA PHE A 63 -22.04 -43.49 -2.36
C PHE A 63 -22.31 -42.52 -3.51
N ASN A 64 -21.35 -41.65 -3.81
CA ASN A 64 -21.51 -40.71 -4.92
C ASN A 64 -20.17 -40.23 -5.45
N GLU A 65 -20.11 -39.91 -6.75
CA GLU A 65 -18.91 -39.35 -7.37
C GLU A 65 -17.65 -40.21 -7.21
N ASN A 66 -17.82 -41.51 -6.94
CA ASN A 66 -16.70 -42.43 -6.81
C ASN A 66 -16.36 -43.02 -8.18
N TYR A 67 -15.07 -43.29 -8.39
CA TYR A 67 -14.55 -43.82 -9.64
C TYR A 67 -13.48 -44.87 -9.35
N GLY A 68 -13.73 -46.09 -9.81
CA GLY A 68 -12.80 -47.21 -9.75
C GLY A 68 -12.71 -47.94 -11.09
N ILE A 69 -11.71 -48.79 -11.24
CA ILE A 69 -11.43 -49.49 -12.50
C ILE A 69 -12.48 -50.56 -12.79
N GLU A 70 -12.93 -51.30 -11.77
CA GLU A 70 -13.86 -52.43 -11.93
C GLU A 70 -15.25 -52.09 -11.37
N ALA A 71 -15.29 -51.42 -10.21
CA ALA A 71 -16.50 -50.91 -9.58
C ALA A 71 -16.32 -49.46 -9.16
N ASN A 72 -17.34 -48.64 -9.34
CA ASN A 72 -17.25 -47.25 -8.90
C ASN A 72 -17.36 -47.10 -7.38
N ASP A 73 -18.20 -47.89 -6.71
CA ASP A 73 -18.33 -47.78 -5.25
C ASP A 73 -17.61 -48.93 -4.56
N ILE A 74 -18.09 -50.17 -4.70
CA ILE A 74 -17.58 -51.29 -3.91
C ILE A 74 -17.15 -52.44 -4.82
N TRP A 75 -15.91 -52.90 -4.69
CA TRP A 75 -15.46 -54.15 -5.29
C TRP A 75 -15.18 -55.19 -4.19
N ILE A 76 -15.75 -56.38 -4.32
CA ILE A 76 -15.67 -57.44 -3.30
C ILE A 76 -15.18 -58.74 -3.92
N ARG A 77 -14.14 -59.36 -3.36
CA ARG A 77 -13.74 -60.74 -3.63
C ARG A 77 -13.86 -61.58 -2.37
N SER A 78 -14.63 -62.67 -2.46
CA SER A 78 -14.87 -63.57 -1.33
C SER A 78 -15.10 -65.03 -1.75
N THR A 79 -15.18 -65.95 -0.77
CA THR A 79 -15.63 -67.34 -1.00
C THR A 79 -17.08 -67.55 -0.54
N ASN A 80 -17.89 -66.49 -0.49
CA ASN A 80 -19.30 -66.59 -0.18
C ASN A 80 -20.07 -67.21 -1.35
N ASN A 81 -21.13 -67.95 -1.05
CA ASN A 81 -22.06 -68.39 -2.08
C ASN A 81 -22.86 -67.18 -2.61
N PRO A 82 -23.23 -67.12 -3.91
CA PRO A 82 -24.10 -66.07 -4.46
C PRO A 82 -25.42 -65.85 -3.70
N THR A 83 -25.93 -66.88 -3.00
CA THR A 83 -27.12 -66.76 -2.14
C THR A 83 -26.87 -66.00 -0.83
N GLU A 84 -25.61 -65.90 -0.37
CA GLU A 84 -25.20 -65.26 0.89
C GLU A 84 -24.70 -63.82 0.71
N LEU A 85 -24.13 -63.51 -0.46
CA LEU A 85 -23.72 -62.17 -0.85
C LEU A 85 -24.51 -61.77 -2.10
N ASN A 86 -25.59 -61.05 -1.90
CA ASN A 86 -26.52 -60.59 -2.93
C ASN A 86 -26.97 -59.14 -2.66
N ILE A 87 -27.89 -58.62 -3.47
CA ILE A 87 -28.37 -57.23 -3.34
C ILE A 87 -28.92 -56.90 -1.94
N SER A 88 -29.48 -57.87 -1.22
CA SER A 88 -30.05 -57.64 0.11
C SER A 88 -29.02 -57.24 1.18
N ASN A 89 -27.74 -57.58 0.96
CA ASN A 89 -26.62 -57.15 1.80
C ASN A 89 -26.36 -55.64 1.72
N PHE A 90 -26.91 -54.99 0.71
CA PHE A 90 -26.79 -53.56 0.45
C PHE A 90 -28.15 -52.84 0.56
N ASN A 91 -29.16 -53.53 1.11
CA ASN A 91 -30.49 -52.96 1.29
C ASN A 91 -30.42 -51.65 2.08
N THR A 92 -31.27 -50.70 1.69
CA THR A 92 -31.36 -49.33 2.20
C THR A 92 -30.16 -48.42 1.93
N SER A 93 -29.13 -48.91 1.25
CA SER A 93 -28.04 -48.08 0.73
C SER A 93 -28.34 -47.56 -0.68
N TYR A 94 -27.71 -46.43 -1.02
CA TYR A 94 -27.97 -45.71 -2.27
C TYR A 94 -26.66 -45.38 -2.97
N SER A 95 -26.72 -45.25 -4.30
CA SER A 95 -25.59 -44.72 -5.07
C SER A 95 -26.04 -43.96 -6.32
N ASP A 96 -25.29 -42.89 -6.60
CA ASP A 96 -25.44 -42.01 -7.77
C ASP A 96 -24.17 -41.97 -8.65
N SER A 97 -23.30 -42.96 -8.51
CA SER A 97 -22.06 -43.09 -9.30
C SER A 97 -22.32 -43.41 -10.79
N VAL A 98 -21.30 -43.27 -11.64
CA VAL A 98 -21.48 -43.20 -13.11
C VAL A 98 -21.72 -44.56 -13.80
N GLN A 99 -21.34 -45.64 -13.15
CA GLN A 99 -21.30 -47.02 -13.66
C GLN A 99 -21.55 -47.98 -12.49
N SER A 100 -21.59 -49.29 -12.76
CA SER A 100 -21.75 -50.39 -11.81
C SER A 100 -21.30 -50.04 -10.39
N HIS A 101 -22.27 -49.93 -9.48
CA HIS A 101 -22.05 -49.46 -8.12
C HIS A 101 -21.22 -50.49 -7.34
N ILE A 102 -21.58 -51.77 -7.49
CA ILE A 102 -20.96 -52.85 -6.73
C ILE A 102 -20.65 -54.03 -7.63
N VAL A 103 -19.43 -54.52 -7.56
CA VAL A 103 -18.98 -55.76 -8.23
C VAL A 103 -18.55 -56.75 -7.17
N THR A 104 -19.05 -57.98 -7.26
CA THR A 104 -18.62 -59.09 -6.41
C THR A 104 -18.02 -60.21 -7.26
N VAL A 105 -16.93 -60.80 -6.79
CA VAL A 105 -16.23 -61.92 -7.41
C VAL A 105 -16.21 -63.07 -6.40
N ASN A 106 -17.07 -64.05 -6.63
CA ASN A 106 -17.25 -65.22 -5.77
C ASN A 106 -16.91 -66.49 -6.55
N GLU A 107 -15.90 -67.24 -6.09
CA GLU A 107 -15.45 -68.49 -6.78
C GLU A 107 -15.26 -68.31 -8.31
N GLU A 108 -14.66 -67.18 -8.71
CA GLU A 108 -14.43 -66.78 -10.12
C GLU A 108 -15.70 -66.40 -10.92
N GLN A 109 -16.87 -66.34 -10.29
CA GLN A 109 -18.08 -65.76 -10.88
C GLN A 109 -18.27 -64.31 -10.45
N GLU A 110 -18.42 -63.42 -11.44
CA GLU A 110 -18.69 -62.01 -11.22
C GLU A 110 -20.18 -61.71 -11.17
N SER A 111 -20.61 -60.86 -10.24
CA SER A 111 -21.97 -60.33 -10.14
C SER A 111 -21.95 -58.83 -9.95
N ILE A 112 -22.85 -58.13 -10.64
CA ILE A 112 -22.96 -56.67 -10.59
C ILE A 112 -24.27 -56.29 -9.90
N TYR A 113 -24.18 -55.42 -8.89
CA TYR A 113 -25.33 -54.88 -8.18
C TYR A 113 -25.38 -53.37 -8.32
N ASN A 114 -26.54 -52.86 -8.74
CA ASN A 114 -26.81 -51.42 -8.78
C ASN A 114 -27.69 -51.05 -7.58
N LEU A 115 -27.16 -50.16 -6.75
CA LEU A 115 -27.94 -49.53 -5.68
C LEU A 115 -28.99 -48.57 -6.25
N ASN A 116 -30.03 -48.31 -5.45
CA ASN A 116 -31.07 -47.35 -5.79
C ASN A 116 -30.53 -45.92 -5.76
N HIS A 117 -31.14 -45.06 -6.57
CA HIS A 117 -30.93 -43.61 -6.56
C HIS A 117 -31.39 -43.01 -5.22
N PHE A 118 -30.63 -42.06 -4.67
CA PHE A 118 -31.05 -41.33 -3.47
C PHE A 118 -31.87 -40.09 -3.86
N GLU A 119 -33.11 -40.01 -3.40
CA GLU A 119 -34.02 -38.89 -3.73
C GLU A 119 -33.52 -37.51 -3.23
N GLY A 120 -32.55 -37.47 -2.31
CA GLY A 120 -31.89 -36.23 -1.88
C GLY A 120 -30.86 -35.68 -2.89
N VAL A 121 -30.63 -36.41 -3.98
CA VAL A 121 -29.84 -36.00 -5.14
C VAL A 121 -30.76 -35.89 -6.34
N ILE A 122 -30.67 -34.81 -7.10
CA ILE A 122 -31.44 -34.64 -8.33
C ILE A 122 -30.52 -34.26 -9.47
N PHE A 123 -30.81 -34.78 -10.65
CA PHE A 123 -30.16 -34.40 -11.90
C PHE A 123 -31.10 -33.53 -12.74
N VAL A 124 -30.55 -32.49 -13.36
CA VAL A 124 -31.27 -31.59 -14.28
C VAL A 124 -30.58 -31.54 -15.64
N SER A 125 -31.38 -31.43 -16.71
CA SER A 125 -30.90 -31.22 -18.08
C SER A 125 -31.91 -30.46 -18.93
N ASN A 126 -31.43 -29.51 -19.74
CA ASN A 126 -32.19 -28.73 -20.73
C ASN A 126 -32.67 -29.58 -21.91
N LYS A 127 -32.16 -30.82 -22.06
CA LYS A 127 -32.47 -31.71 -23.18
C LYS A 127 -33.71 -32.58 -22.96
N THR A 128 -34.34 -32.51 -21.79
CA THR A 128 -35.40 -33.43 -21.36
C THR A 128 -36.66 -32.69 -20.92
N ILE A 129 -37.84 -33.27 -21.24
CA ILE A 129 -39.14 -32.57 -21.13
C ILE A 129 -39.89 -32.90 -19.82
N SER A 130 -39.60 -34.04 -19.18
CA SER A 130 -40.08 -34.38 -17.84
C SER A 130 -39.38 -35.65 -17.33
N GLY A 131 -38.82 -35.62 -16.13
CA GLY A 131 -38.11 -36.76 -15.54
C GLY A 131 -38.51 -37.02 -14.10
N ASN A 132 -37.90 -38.03 -13.47
CA ASN A 132 -38.06 -38.33 -12.04
C ASN A 132 -36.91 -37.77 -11.18
N GLY A 133 -35.95 -37.08 -11.79
CA GLY A 133 -34.79 -36.51 -11.11
C GLY A 133 -33.58 -37.44 -11.06
N SER A 134 -33.70 -38.69 -11.49
CA SER A 134 -32.55 -39.59 -11.67
C SER A 134 -31.66 -39.15 -12.83
N ARG A 135 -30.41 -39.60 -12.86
CA ARG A 135 -29.49 -39.29 -13.96
C ARG A 135 -30.00 -39.71 -15.34
N SER A 136 -30.69 -40.86 -15.41
CA SER A 136 -31.29 -41.37 -16.65
C SER A 136 -32.56 -40.65 -17.06
N SER A 137 -33.19 -39.93 -16.13
CA SER A 137 -34.44 -39.21 -16.34
C SER A 137 -34.42 -37.90 -15.55
N PRO A 138 -33.53 -36.96 -15.94
CA PRO A 138 -33.32 -35.71 -15.21
C PRO A 138 -34.53 -34.77 -15.38
N TYR A 139 -34.72 -33.87 -14.43
CA TYR A 139 -35.73 -32.81 -14.57
C TYR A 139 -35.29 -31.75 -15.60
N SER A 140 -36.26 -31.05 -16.16
CA SER A 140 -36.02 -30.00 -17.16
C SER A 140 -35.46 -28.71 -16.57
N ASN A 141 -35.67 -28.47 -15.27
CA ASN A 141 -35.22 -27.26 -14.60
C ASN A 141 -35.01 -27.47 -13.08
N ILE A 142 -34.18 -26.61 -12.48
CA ILE A 142 -33.81 -26.61 -11.06
C ILE A 142 -34.99 -26.16 -10.20
N THR A 143 -35.74 -25.16 -10.64
CA THR A 143 -36.85 -24.57 -9.86
C THR A 143 -37.90 -25.62 -9.52
N SER A 144 -38.28 -26.47 -10.48
CA SER A 144 -39.19 -27.60 -10.21
C SER A 144 -38.57 -28.64 -9.29
N SER A 145 -37.26 -28.84 -9.38
CA SER A 145 -36.49 -29.82 -8.61
C SER A 145 -36.37 -29.45 -7.13
N VAL A 146 -36.23 -28.16 -6.79
CA VAL A 146 -36.10 -27.69 -5.41
C VAL A 146 -37.26 -28.18 -4.53
N SER A 147 -38.50 -28.11 -5.04
CA SER A 147 -39.68 -28.56 -4.30
C SER A 147 -39.65 -30.07 -3.96
N LYS A 148 -38.88 -30.84 -4.73
CA LYS A 148 -38.70 -32.29 -4.56
C LYS A 148 -37.53 -32.65 -3.65
N LEU A 149 -36.74 -31.69 -3.17
CA LEU A 149 -35.66 -31.95 -2.21
C LEU A 149 -36.07 -31.74 -0.76
N ASN A 150 -37.34 -31.39 -0.54
CA ASN A 150 -37.91 -31.10 0.78
C ASN A 150 -38.47 -32.37 1.45
N TYR A 151 -37.68 -33.45 1.50
CA TYR A 151 -38.05 -34.71 2.17
C TYR A 151 -37.10 -35.03 3.34
N THR A 152 -37.64 -35.67 4.37
CA THR A 152 -36.97 -36.03 5.64
C THR A 152 -36.32 -37.42 5.63
N SER A 153 -36.03 -37.98 4.45
CA SER A 153 -35.49 -39.35 4.30
C SER A 153 -33.99 -39.46 4.67
N ASN A 154 -33.60 -40.67 5.07
CA ASN A 154 -32.21 -41.05 5.35
C ASN A 154 -31.38 -41.16 4.06
N PRO A 155 -30.09 -40.74 4.08
CA PRO A 155 -29.40 -40.13 5.21
C PRO A 155 -29.83 -38.67 5.45
N VAL A 156 -30.32 -38.39 6.67
CA VAL A 156 -30.81 -37.05 7.05
C VAL A 156 -29.70 -35.99 7.00
N ASN A 157 -28.46 -36.40 7.24
CA ASN A 157 -27.30 -35.51 7.34
C ASN A 157 -26.61 -35.19 6.00
N MET A 158 -27.17 -35.62 4.86
CA MET A 158 -26.58 -35.31 3.56
C MET A 158 -27.11 -33.99 3.01
N PRO A 159 -26.23 -33.05 2.57
CA PRO A 159 -26.67 -31.85 1.88
C PRO A 159 -27.42 -32.24 0.60
N ARG A 160 -28.58 -31.62 0.40
CA ARG A 160 -29.39 -31.87 -0.79
C ARG A 160 -28.64 -31.35 -1.99
N THR A 161 -28.60 -32.12 -3.07
CA THR A 161 -27.71 -31.82 -4.18
C THR A 161 -28.45 -31.83 -5.51
N ILE A 162 -28.23 -30.80 -6.35
CA ILE A 162 -28.66 -30.79 -7.75
C ILE A 162 -27.41 -30.83 -8.64
N PHE A 163 -27.37 -31.81 -9.53
CA PHE A 163 -26.36 -31.97 -10.57
C PHE A 163 -26.91 -31.49 -11.92
N ILE A 164 -26.21 -30.56 -12.55
CA ILE A 164 -26.57 -30.08 -13.89
C ILE A 164 -25.77 -30.86 -14.93
N LEU A 165 -26.45 -31.62 -15.79
CA LEU A 165 -25.80 -32.48 -16.77
C LEU A 165 -25.30 -31.76 -18.03
N ASP A 166 -25.82 -30.57 -18.31
CA ASP A 166 -25.42 -29.77 -19.47
C ASP A 166 -24.21 -28.88 -19.17
N GLU A 167 -23.36 -28.65 -20.16
CA GLU A 167 -22.17 -27.78 -20.02
C GLU A 167 -22.55 -26.32 -19.81
N ILE A 168 -23.73 -25.91 -20.30
CA ILE A 168 -24.25 -24.55 -20.22
C ILE A 168 -25.64 -24.61 -19.58
N TRP A 169 -25.88 -23.79 -18.56
CA TRP A 169 -27.18 -23.72 -17.87
C TRP A 169 -27.74 -22.31 -17.84
N ASP A 170 -28.97 -22.13 -18.32
CA ASP A 170 -29.69 -20.85 -18.30
C ASP A 170 -31.02 -21.01 -17.57
N GLU A 171 -31.06 -20.59 -16.30
CA GLU A 171 -32.28 -20.59 -15.52
C GLU A 171 -32.32 -19.43 -14.53
N THR A 172 -33.54 -18.95 -14.28
CA THR A 172 -33.85 -17.99 -13.21
C THR A 172 -34.48 -18.71 -12.03
N LEU A 173 -33.83 -18.62 -10.88
CA LEU A 173 -34.21 -19.19 -9.60
C LEU A 173 -34.84 -18.10 -8.71
N GLN A 174 -36.16 -17.99 -8.69
CA GLN A 174 -36.87 -17.00 -7.87
C GLN A 174 -37.62 -17.63 -6.70
N ASN A 175 -37.62 -16.93 -5.57
CA ASN A 175 -38.38 -17.27 -4.38
C ASN A 175 -38.09 -18.69 -3.83
N ILE A 176 -36.84 -19.14 -3.93
CA ILE A 176 -36.43 -20.44 -3.41
C ILE A 176 -36.50 -20.42 -1.88
N GLN A 177 -37.23 -21.36 -1.31
CA GLN A 177 -37.25 -21.66 0.13
C GLN A 177 -36.63 -23.03 0.37
N LEU A 178 -35.52 -23.07 1.10
CA LEU A 178 -34.78 -24.28 1.40
C LEU A 178 -34.94 -24.63 2.88
N ALA A 179 -35.52 -25.81 3.16
CA ALA A 179 -35.58 -26.35 4.51
C ALA A 179 -34.24 -26.97 4.96
N ASN A 180 -33.38 -27.36 4.01
CA ASN A 180 -32.07 -27.95 4.22
C ASN A 180 -31.04 -27.28 3.30
N PRO A 181 -29.74 -27.31 3.62
CA PRO A 181 -28.69 -26.83 2.72
C PRO A 181 -28.77 -27.49 1.34
N LEU A 182 -28.80 -26.67 0.29
CA LEU A 182 -28.81 -27.09 -1.11
C LEU A 182 -27.45 -26.79 -1.75
N VAL A 183 -26.89 -27.81 -2.40
CA VAL A 183 -25.68 -27.70 -3.22
C VAL A 183 -26.09 -27.84 -4.67
N ILE A 184 -25.76 -26.87 -5.51
CA ILE A 184 -25.93 -26.98 -6.95
C ILE A 184 -24.55 -27.03 -7.60
N LYS A 185 -24.30 -28.08 -8.37
CA LYS A 185 -22.96 -28.34 -8.92
C LYS A 185 -22.98 -28.99 -10.28
N SER A 186 -21.78 -29.06 -10.84
CA SER A 186 -21.53 -29.60 -12.16
C SER A 186 -21.86 -31.09 -12.24
N GLY A 187 -22.44 -31.53 -13.35
CA GLY A 187 -22.77 -32.93 -13.60
C GLY A 187 -21.55 -33.85 -13.57
N LEU A 188 -21.81 -35.15 -13.58
CA LEU A 188 -20.79 -36.19 -13.42
C LEU A 188 -20.01 -36.52 -14.71
N GLY A 189 -19.97 -35.61 -15.69
CA GLY A 189 -19.22 -35.79 -16.92
C GLY A 189 -17.77 -35.35 -16.73
N ASP A 190 -16.80 -36.18 -17.09
CA ASP A 190 -15.40 -35.79 -17.19
C ASP A 190 -15.05 -35.45 -18.66
N ASP A 191 -14.03 -34.61 -18.86
CA ASP A 191 -13.44 -34.34 -20.17
C ASP A 191 -12.50 -35.46 -20.61
N SER A 192 -11.85 -35.30 -21.77
CA SER A 192 -10.91 -36.30 -22.30
C SER A 192 -9.69 -36.55 -21.39
N ASN A 193 -9.44 -35.66 -20.42
CA ASN A 193 -8.34 -35.75 -19.48
C ASN A 193 -8.79 -36.29 -18.11
N GLY A 194 -10.05 -36.70 -17.96
CA GLY A 194 -10.61 -37.18 -16.69
C GLY A 194 -10.92 -36.06 -15.69
N ILE A 195 -10.91 -34.79 -16.12
CA ILE A 195 -11.26 -33.64 -15.29
C ILE A 195 -12.76 -33.40 -15.39
N ARG A 196 -13.44 -33.23 -14.25
CA ARG A 196 -14.88 -32.97 -14.24
C ARG A 196 -15.21 -31.69 -15.02
N LYS A 197 -16.09 -31.83 -16.02
CA LYS A 197 -16.64 -30.72 -16.77
C LYS A 197 -17.44 -29.84 -15.83
N LYS A 198 -17.06 -28.57 -15.74
CA LYS A 198 -17.75 -27.58 -14.91
C LYS A 198 -18.89 -26.96 -15.71
N VAL A 199 -20.02 -26.73 -15.03
CA VAL A 199 -21.15 -26.07 -15.65
C VAL A 199 -20.87 -24.58 -15.72
N ASP A 200 -21.05 -24.03 -16.91
CA ASP A 200 -21.05 -22.60 -17.14
C ASP A 200 -22.50 -22.11 -17.06
N TRP A 201 -22.83 -21.48 -15.93
CA TRP A 201 -24.08 -20.78 -15.79
C TRP A 201 -24.09 -19.56 -16.70
N ILE A 202 -25.15 -19.40 -17.48
CA ILE A 202 -25.39 -18.24 -18.34
C ILE A 202 -26.73 -17.63 -17.99
N THR A 203 -27.00 -16.44 -18.52
CA THR A 203 -28.34 -15.88 -18.47
C THR A 203 -28.68 -15.19 -19.78
N THR A 204 -29.84 -15.52 -20.34
CA THR A 204 -30.44 -14.77 -21.45
C THR A 204 -31.64 -13.92 -21.00
N SER A 205 -31.99 -13.96 -19.72
CA SER A 205 -33.19 -13.32 -19.19
C SER A 205 -32.94 -11.90 -18.64
N ASN A 206 -33.89 -10.99 -18.89
CA ASN A 206 -33.82 -9.59 -18.44
C ASN A 206 -34.33 -9.36 -17.00
N VAL A 207 -34.56 -10.40 -16.19
CA VAL A 207 -35.19 -10.28 -14.86
C VAL A 207 -34.18 -9.88 -13.78
N ASN A 208 -34.51 -8.89 -12.94
CA ASN A 208 -33.61 -8.24 -11.94
C ASN A 208 -32.93 -9.19 -10.94
N ASN A 209 -33.57 -10.28 -10.53
CA ASN A 209 -33.00 -11.28 -9.62
C ASN A 209 -32.97 -12.65 -10.29
N GLN A 210 -31.77 -13.13 -10.64
CA GLN A 210 -31.60 -14.45 -11.25
C GLN A 210 -31.57 -15.55 -10.19
N ILE A 211 -31.02 -15.28 -9.01
CA ILE A 211 -31.09 -16.17 -7.86
C ILE A 211 -31.63 -15.37 -6.68
N SER A 212 -32.80 -15.78 -6.18
CA SER A 212 -33.43 -15.20 -5.00
C SER A 212 -33.78 -16.33 -4.04
N VAL A 213 -32.96 -16.48 -3.01
CA VAL A 213 -33.19 -17.42 -1.90
C VAL A 213 -33.83 -16.64 -0.76
N ILE A 214 -35.06 -16.99 -0.40
CA ILE A 214 -35.78 -16.36 0.70
C ILE A 214 -35.29 -16.93 2.04
N GLN A 215 -34.93 -18.22 2.07
CA GLN A 215 -34.54 -18.93 3.29
C GLN A 215 -33.65 -20.15 2.97
N GLY A 216 -32.64 -20.38 3.82
CA GLY A 216 -31.73 -21.54 3.79
C GLY A 216 -30.39 -21.29 3.09
N ASP A 217 -29.51 -22.29 3.10
CA ASP A 217 -28.15 -22.20 2.57
C ASP A 217 -28.07 -22.74 1.14
N LEU A 218 -27.54 -21.94 0.22
CA LEU A 218 -27.31 -22.32 -1.17
C LEU A 218 -25.81 -22.24 -1.48
N THR A 219 -25.22 -23.36 -1.90
CA THR A 219 -23.82 -23.43 -2.32
C THR A 219 -23.74 -23.71 -3.81
N PHE A 220 -23.06 -22.83 -4.56
CA PHE A 220 -22.64 -23.09 -5.94
C PHE A 220 -21.16 -23.47 -5.97
N GLU A 221 -20.83 -24.52 -6.71
CA GLU A 221 -19.44 -24.92 -6.94
C GLU A 221 -18.67 -23.89 -7.79
N LYS A 222 -19.35 -23.33 -8.81
CA LYS A 222 -18.87 -22.29 -9.71
C LYS A 222 -20.08 -21.56 -10.28
N TYR A 223 -20.16 -20.26 -10.07
CA TYR A 223 -21.15 -19.39 -10.72
C TYR A 223 -20.39 -18.43 -11.62
N ILE A 224 -20.64 -18.49 -12.93
CA ILE A 224 -20.05 -17.58 -13.89
C ILE A 224 -21.14 -16.64 -14.32
N TYR A 225 -20.88 -15.34 -14.24
CA TYR A 225 -21.76 -14.36 -14.82
C TYR A 225 -21.15 -13.85 -16.13
N TYR A 226 -21.87 -14.05 -17.23
CA TYR A 226 -21.51 -13.55 -18.56
C TYR A 226 -22.20 -12.20 -18.76
N ILE A 227 -21.45 -11.10 -18.69
CA ILE A 227 -21.97 -9.76 -19.04
C ILE A 227 -21.55 -9.47 -20.47
N ASN A 228 -22.47 -9.47 -21.44
CA ASN A 228 -22.19 -9.09 -22.82
C ASN A 228 -22.75 -7.69 -23.11
N GLN A 229 -21.88 -6.67 -23.24
CA GLN A 229 -22.27 -5.29 -23.57
C GLN A 229 -22.09 -4.94 -25.06
N ASN A 230 -22.52 -5.77 -26.00
CA ASN A 230 -22.43 -5.46 -27.44
C ASN A 230 -23.52 -4.48 -27.97
N VAL A 231 -24.22 -3.72 -27.12
CA VAL A 231 -25.21 -2.73 -27.59
C VAL A 231 -24.52 -1.40 -27.84
N ILE A 232 -24.18 -1.16 -29.11
CA ILE A 232 -23.64 0.09 -29.64
C ILE A 232 -24.67 1.22 -29.38
N TYR A 233 -24.24 2.25 -28.65
CA TYR A 233 -25.03 3.45 -28.35
C TYR A 233 -25.58 4.11 -29.62
N GLY A 234 -26.90 4.22 -29.71
CA GLY A 234 -27.57 5.27 -30.48
C GLY A 234 -27.62 6.54 -29.63
N ASN A 235 -27.13 7.64 -30.19
CA ASN A 235 -27.21 8.97 -29.59
C ASN A 235 -28.69 9.39 -29.50
N GLU A 236 -29.31 9.33 -28.32
CA GLU A 236 -30.39 10.22 -27.95
C GLU A 236 -30.57 10.25 -26.44
N SER A 237 -30.58 11.46 -25.90
CA SER A 237 -30.84 11.77 -24.49
C SER A 237 -32.23 11.29 -24.10
N GLY A 238 -32.33 10.21 -23.34
CA GLY A 238 -33.61 9.73 -22.84
C GLY A 238 -33.44 8.56 -21.87
N ILE A 239 -33.52 8.87 -20.58
CA ILE A 239 -33.97 8.02 -19.46
C ILE A 239 -33.49 6.55 -19.52
N ASP A 240 -32.50 6.27 -18.65
CA ASP A 240 -31.81 5.01 -18.34
C ASP A 240 -32.72 3.84 -17.84
N GLU A 241 -33.99 3.77 -18.22
CA GLU A 241 -34.93 2.72 -17.76
C GLU A 241 -35.01 1.49 -18.67
N LEU A 242 -34.34 1.46 -19.83
CA LEU A 242 -34.49 0.37 -20.82
C LEU A 242 -33.24 -0.46 -21.11
N ASN A 243 -32.14 -0.30 -20.35
CA ASN A 243 -30.97 -1.18 -20.43
C ASN A 243 -30.76 -1.96 -19.12
N PRO A 244 -31.42 -3.11 -18.91
CA PRO A 244 -31.18 -3.97 -17.76
C PRO A 244 -29.94 -4.85 -18.01
N ILE A 245 -28.79 -4.25 -18.37
CA ILE A 245 -27.52 -4.95 -18.24
C ILE A 245 -27.16 -4.86 -16.76
N LYS A 246 -27.42 -5.94 -16.01
CA LYS A 246 -27.13 -5.98 -14.58
C LYS A 246 -25.67 -5.64 -14.34
N THR A 247 -25.44 -4.56 -13.61
CA THR A 247 -24.10 -4.17 -13.17
C THR A 247 -23.55 -5.24 -12.23
N ILE A 248 -22.23 -5.48 -12.29
CA ILE A 248 -21.45 -6.26 -11.31
C ILE A 248 -21.87 -5.86 -9.89
N GLN A 249 -22.12 -4.56 -9.68
CA GLN A 249 -22.54 -4.01 -8.41
C GLN A 249 -23.81 -4.64 -7.83
N MET A 250 -24.87 -4.80 -8.64
CA MET A 250 -26.14 -5.37 -8.16
C MET A 250 -25.97 -6.85 -7.77
N THR A 251 -25.12 -7.59 -8.48
CA THR A 251 -24.85 -9.01 -8.17
C THR A 251 -24.05 -9.16 -6.87
N ILE A 252 -23.05 -8.30 -6.65
CA ILE A 252 -22.23 -8.33 -5.43
C ILE A 252 -23.07 -8.08 -4.17
N GLN A 253 -24.09 -7.22 -4.25
CA GLN A 253 -24.95 -6.85 -3.13
C GLN A 253 -25.96 -7.93 -2.71
N GLN A 254 -26.05 -9.06 -3.44
CA GLN A 254 -26.92 -10.16 -3.05
C GLN A 254 -26.35 -10.93 -1.85
N LEU A 255 -27.20 -11.20 -0.85
CA LEU A 255 -26.83 -11.91 0.38
C LEU A 255 -26.60 -13.40 0.11
N ASN A 256 -25.35 -13.83 -0.01
CA ASN A 256 -25.00 -15.26 -0.04
C ASN A 256 -23.74 -15.55 0.77
N ARG A 257 -23.95 -15.86 2.05
CA ARG A 257 -22.91 -16.22 3.01
C ARG A 257 -22.36 -17.59 2.59
N ASN A 258 -21.08 -17.65 2.21
CA ASN A 258 -20.27 -18.87 1.93
C ASN A 258 -20.00 -19.26 0.46
N SER A 259 -20.49 -18.53 -0.53
CA SER A 259 -20.19 -18.82 -1.95
C SER A 259 -19.00 -18.01 -2.50
N LYS A 260 -18.39 -18.47 -3.58
CA LYS A 260 -17.42 -17.71 -4.39
C LYS A 260 -18.12 -17.10 -5.59
N LEU A 261 -17.84 -15.85 -5.91
CA LEU A 261 -18.44 -15.13 -7.03
C LEU A 261 -17.39 -14.85 -8.10
N PHE A 262 -17.63 -15.32 -9.33
CA PHE A 262 -16.74 -15.12 -10.47
C PHE A 262 -17.45 -14.34 -11.57
N PHE A 263 -16.89 -13.19 -11.93
CA PHE A 263 -17.31 -12.39 -13.07
C PHE A 263 -16.33 -12.60 -14.23
N ASN A 264 -16.84 -13.14 -15.34
CA ASN A 264 -16.11 -13.19 -16.60
C ASN A 264 -16.68 -12.08 -17.49
N LEU A 265 -15.88 -11.06 -17.74
CA LEU A 265 -16.32 -9.89 -18.49
C LEU A 265 -16.25 -10.15 -19.99
N PHE A 266 -17.31 -9.80 -20.72
CA PHE A 266 -17.38 -9.87 -22.18
C PHE A 266 -17.69 -8.51 -22.79
N GLY A 267 -16.93 -8.17 -23.82
CA GLY A 267 -17.07 -6.89 -24.51
C GLY A 267 -15.85 -6.01 -24.31
N THR A 268 -15.83 -4.92 -25.08
CA THR A 268 -14.66 -4.04 -25.18
C THR A 268 -14.58 -3.02 -24.06
N GLN A 269 -15.70 -2.62 -23.43
CA GLN A 269 -15.70 -1.54 -22.45
C GLN A 269 -16.81 -1.67 -21.39
N HIS A 270 -16.46 -1.48 -20.12
CA HIS A 270 -17.33 -1.43 -18.94
C HIS A 270 -17.16 -0.08 -18.22
N ASN A 271 -18.25 0.61 -17.90
CA ASN A 271 -18.23 1.93 -17.28
C ASN A 271 -18.87 1.95 -15.87
N GLU A 272 -18.97 0.80 -15.20
CA GLU A 272 -19.67 0.67 -13.92
C GLU A 272 -18.75 0.85 -12.71
N SER A 273 -19.24 1.50 -11.66
CA SER A 273 -18.55 1.65 -10.37
C SER A 273 -18.94 0.54 -9.41
N ILE A 274 -17.93 -0.12 -8.86
CA ILE A 274 -18.09 -1.31 -8.05
C ILE A 274 -17.71 -0.96 -6.61
N THR A 275 -18.66 -1.08 -5.68
CA THR A 275 -18.47 -0.86 -4.25
C THR A 275 -18.75 -2.16 -3.49
N ILE A 276 -17.71 -2.69 -2.85
CA ILE A 276 -17.77 -3.90 -2.02
C ILE A 276 -17.73 -3.48 -0.55
N ASN A 277 -18.80 -3.79 0.18
CA ASN A 277 -18.99 -3.40 1.58
C ASN A 277 -19.35 -4.58 2.48
N SER A 278 -19.65 -4.32 3.75
CA SER A 278 -20.02 -5.37 4.72
C SER A 278 -21.25 -6.20 4.35
N ASN A 279 -22.13 -5.70 3.48
CA ASN A 279 -23.29 -6.46 2.99
C ASN A 279 -22.89 -7.53 1.96
N SER A 280 -21.71 -7.39 1.36
CA SER A 280 -21.17 -8.30 0.35
C SER A 280 -20.48 -9.47 1.05
N VAL A 281 -21.23 -10.42 1.61
CA VAL A 281 -20.68 -11.51 2.45
C VAL A 281 -20.30 -12.74 1.62
N TRP A 282 -19.34 -12.60 0.71
CA TRP A 282 -18.85 -13.70 -0.12
C TRP A 282 -17.55 -14.28 0.42
N LYS A 283 -17.24 -15.53 0.08
CA LYS A 283 -15.94 -16.13 0.44
C LYS A 283 -14.79 -15.52 -0.37
N LEU A 284 -15.07 -15.15 -1.62
CA LEU A 284 -14.15 -14.53 -2.57
C LEU A 284 -14.96 -13.90 -3.69
N ILE A 285 -14.56 -12.71 -4.15
CA ILE A 285 -15.01 -12.13 -5.41
C ILE A 285 -13.83 -12.12 -6.37
N GLU A 286 -14.01 -12.68 -7.57
CA GLU A 286 -13.03 -12.64 -8.65
C GLU A 286 -13.67 -11.99 -9.87
N ILE A 287 -13.05 -10.94 -10.40
CA ILE A 287 -13.48 -10.24 -11.61
C ILE A 287 -12.36 -10.37 -12.63
N LYS A 288 -12.65 -11.00 -13.77
CA LYS A 288 -11.64 -11.25 -14.79
C LYS A 288 -12.14 -11.03 -16.19
N SER A 289 -11.23 -10.60 -17.06
CA SER A 289 -11.43 -10.78 -18.49
C SER A 289 -11.07 -12.21 -18.92
N ILE A 290 -11.65 -12.64 -20.04
CA ILE A 290 -11.26 -13.86 -20.72
C ILE A 290 -10.05 -13.58 -21.61
N GLN A 291 -9.03 -14.41 -21.46
CA GLN A 291 -7.78 -14.32 -22.20
C GLN A 291 -8.04 -14.19 -23.72
N GLY A 292 -7.54 -13.11 -24.32
CA GLY A 292 -7.67 -12.81 -25.76
C GLY A 292 -8.78 -11.81 -26.12
N LEU A 293 -9.60 -11.38 -25.17
CA LEU A 293 -10.56 -10.28 -25.35
C LEU A 293 -10.09 -9.09 -24.48
N GLU A 294 -9.65 -8.00 -25.09
CA GLU A 294 -9.23 -6.79 -24.36
C GLU A 294 -10.42 -6.11 -23.67
N THR A 295 -10.80 -6.58 -22.48
CA THR A 295 -11.86 -5.94 -21.69
C THR A 295 -11.32 -4.69 -21.01
N GLN A 296 -11.92 -3.55 -21.32
CA GLN A 296 -11.58 -2.27 -20.70
C GLN A 296 -12.60 -1.91 -19.61
N MET A 297 -12.14 -1.39 -18.48
CA MET A 297 -12.94 -0.65 -17.51
C MET A 297 -12.56 0.81 -17.59
N ARG A 298 -13.51 1.70 -17.94
CA ARG A 298 -13.20 3.10 -18.24
C ARG A 298 -13.94 4.09 -17.36
N ARG A 299 -13.24 5.17 -16.98
CA ARG A 299 -13.80 6.41 -16.41
C ARG A 299 -13.32 7.63 -17.16
N ARG A 300 -14.25 8.54 -17.41
CA ARG A 300 -14.00 9.83 -18.06
C ARG A 300 -14.07 10.97 -17.04
N SER A 301 -13.40 12.06 -17.36
CA SER A 301 -13.51 13.29 -16.57
C SER A 301 -14.97 13.76 -16.52
N GLY A 302 -15.52 13.90 -15.32
CA GLY A 302 -16.91 14.30 -15.08
C GLY A 302 -17.85 13.17 -14.62
N ASP A 303 -17.38 11.92 -14.59
CA ASP A 303 -18.16 10.81 -14.03
C ASP A 303 -18.42 11.05 -12.52
N LEU A 304 -19.68 10.87 -12.09
CA LEU A 304 -20.13 11.11 -10.70
C LEU A 304 -19.36 10.30 -9.65
N SER A 305 -18.82 9.16 -10.04
CA SER A 305 -17.93 8.33 -9.23
C SER A 305 -16.63 8.15 -9.98
N GLY A 306 -15.65 9.00 -9.66
CA GLY A 306 -14.31 8.95 -10.24
C GLY A 306 -13.49 7.73 -9.82
N VAL A 307 -14.11 6.57 -9.53
CA VAL A 307 -13.46 5.34 -9.09
C VAL A 307 -14.06 4.13 -9.80
N ILE A 308 -13.22 3.17 -10.23
CA ILE A 308 -13.70 1.92 -10.84
C ILE A 308 -14.17 0.96 -9.77
N ILE A 309 -13.32 0.71 -8.75
CA ILE A 309 -13.65 -0.19 -7.65
C ILE A 309 -13.26 0.39 -6.29
N THR A 310 -14.16 0.25 -5.32
CA THR A 310 -13.99 0.65 -3.92
C THR A 310 -14.29 -0.55 -3.01
N LEU A 311 -13.33 -0.92 -2.17
CA LEU A 311 -13.58 -1.77 -1.01
C LEU A 311 -13.71 -0.85 0.20
N THR A 312 -14.88 -0.82 0.84
CA THR A 312 -15.13 0.06 1.99
C THR A 312 -14.43 -0.47 3.25
N SER A 313 -14.34 0.39 4.28
CA SER A 313 -13.63 0.09 5.52
C SER A 313 -14.13 -1.13 6.30
N ASP A 314 -15.41 -1.45 6.14
CA ASP A 314 -16.12 -2.57 6.75
C ASP A 314 -16.21 -3.82 5.85
N SER A 315 -15.65 -3.77 4.62
CA SER A 315 -15.59 -4.93 3.73
C SER A 315 -14.79 -6.08 4.36
N ILE A 316 -15.30 -7.31 4.22
CA ILE A 316 -14.70 -8.54 4.76
C ILE A 316 -14.36 -9.57 3.69
N THR A 317 -14.71 -9.29 2.44
CA THR A 317 -14.63 -10.24 1.32
C THR A 317 -13.36 -10.00 0.52
N PRO A 318 -12.40 -10.93 0.52
CA PRO A 318 -11.24 -10.85 -0.36
C PRO A 318 -11.69 -10.71 -1.82
N THR A 319 -11.04 -9.80 -2.54
CA THR A 319 -11.41 -9.48 -3.91
C THR A 319 -10.20 -9.54 -4.82
N THR A 320 -10.35 -10.12 -6.01
CA THR A 320 -9.30 -10.23 -7.02
C THR A 320 -9.80 -9.71 -8.36
N LEU A 321 -9.01 -8.84 -8.99
CA LEU A 321 -9.24 -8.34 -10.34
C LEU A 321 -8.09 -8.82 -11.21
N MET A 322 -8.39 -9.39 -12.39
CA MET A 322 -7.34 -9.92 -13.27
C MET A 322 -7.58 -9.75 -14.77
N ASN A 323 -6.50 -9.56 -15.52
CA ASN A 323 -6.48 -9.49 -16.99
C ASN A 323 -7.35 -8.35 -17.56
N ILE A 324 -7.39 -7.19 -16.92
CA ILE A 324 -8.27 -6.07 -17.31
C ILE A 324 -7.42 -4.86 -17.71
N ILE A 325 -7.90 -4.08 -18.68
CA ILE A 325 -7.34 -2.75 -18.98
C ILE A 325 -8.18 -1.71 -18.22
N MET A 326 -7.58 -0.91 -17.35
CA MET A 326 -8.27 0.17 -16.66
C MET A 326 -7.87 1.52 -17.26
N ILE A 327 -8.84 2.30 -17.73
CA ILE A 327 -8.60 3.61 -18.37
C ILE A 327 -9.30 4.69 -17.54
N VAL A 328 -8.55 5.59 -16.91
CA VAL A 328 -9.10 6.66 -16.07
C VAL A 328 -8.49 7.99 -16.48
N ASP A 329 -9.30 8.90 -17.01
CA ASP A 329 -8.84 10.22 -17.44
C ASP A 329 -8.48 11.13 -16.24
N SER A 330 -9.19 10.98 -15.11
CA SER A 330 -8.89 11.64 -13.82
C SER A 330 -9.57 10.90 -12.65
N GLY A 331 -8.99 10.96 -11.45
CA GLY A 331 -9.55 10.35 -10.24
C GLY A 331 -8.81 9.09 -9.79
N TYR A 332 -9.54 8.00 -9.56
CA TYR A 332 -9.03 6.77 -8.98
C TYR A 332 -9.32 5.57 -9.89
N PHE A 333 -8.33 4.69 -10.04
CA PHE A 333 -8.59 3.33 -10.51
C PHE A 333 -9.30 2.55 -9.41
N VAL A 334 -8.72 2.58 -8.21
CA VAL A 334 -9.07 1.69 -7.11
C VAL A 334 -8.98 2.47 -5.80
N ILE A 335 -9.93 2.24 -4.90
CA ILE A 335 -9.83 2.67 -3.49
C ILE A 335 -10.00 1.43 -2.60
N GLN A 336 -8.96 1.09 -1.84
CA GLN A 336 -9.00 0.04 -0.84
C GLN A 336 -9.00 0.64 0.56
N GLN A 337 -10.16 0.68 1.23
CA GLN A 337 -10.34 1.18 2.60
C GLN A 337 -10.45 0.07 3.65
N SER A 338 -10.62 -1.19 3.23
CA SER A 338 -10.90 -2.31 4.12
C SER A 338 -9.79 -2.57 5.13
N ASN A 339 -10.22 -2.83 6.37
CA ASN A 339 -9.33 -3.25 7.44
C ASN A 339 -9.17 -4.77 7.55
N LYS A 340 -9.90 -5.55 6.74
CA LYS A 340 -9.99 -7.01 6.86
C LYS A 340 -9.83 -7.76 5.54
N ALA A 341 -10.43 -7.25 4.48
CA ALA A 341 -10.43 -7.87 3.16
C ALA A 341 -9.19 -7.47 2.36
N GLN A 342 -8.45 -8.45 1.87
CA GLN A 342 -7.38 -8.22 0.90
C GLN A 342 -7.94 -7.83 -0.46
N LEU A 343 -7.22 -6.95 -1.17
CA LEU A 343 -7.44 -6.67 -2.59
C LEU A 343 -6.23 -7.11 -3.40
N THR A 344 -6.47 -7.90 -4.45
CA THR A 344 -5.43 -8.33 -5.40
C THR A 344 -5.74 -7.79 -6.79
N LEU A 345 -4.78 -7.09 -7.40
CA LEU A 345 -4.81 -6.56 -8.75
C LEU A 345 -3.73 -7.26 -9.57
N SER A 346 -4.10 -8.14 -10.51
CA SER A 346 -3.16 -9.03 -11.19
C SER A 346 -3.25 -8.90 -12.71
N ASN A 347 -2.14 -8.69 -13.40
CA ASN A 347 -2.13 -8.50 -14.85
C ASN A 347 -3.11 -7.41 -15.31
N ILE A 348 -3.02 -6.22 -14.71
CA ILE A 348 -3.84 -5.06 -15.04
C ILE A 348 -3.01 -4.03 -15.79
N GLU A 349 -3.55 -3.51 -16.88
CA GLU A 349 -2.97 -2.38 -17.60
C GLU A 349 -3.69 -1.08 -17.19
N PHE A 350 -3.05 -0.28 -16.34
CA PHE A 350 -3.54 1.01 -15.88
C PHE A 350 -3.10 2.12 -16.85
N ILE A 351 -4.08 2.81 -17.43
CA ILE A 351 -3.88 3.85 -18.45
C ILE A 351 -4.57 5.15 -18.01
N GLY A 352 -3.82 6.25 -18.00
CA GLY A 352 -4.33 7.59 -17.70
C GLY A 352 -3.87 8.13 -16.35
N ALA A 353 -4.58 9.13 -15.81
CA ALA A 353 -4.21 9.87 -14.60
C ALA A 353 -4.96 9.38 -13.34
N GLY A 354 -5.38 8.11 -13.33
CA GLY A 354 -5.99 7.49 -12.16
C GLY A 354 -4.98 7.12 -11.07
N THR A 355 -5.44 7.06 -9.82
CA THR A 355 -4.65 6.56 -8.68
C THR A 355 -5.22 5.25 -8.14
N VAL A 356 -4.35 4.29 -7.82
CA VAL A 356 -4.65 3.17 -6.93
C VAL A 356 -4.38 3.62 -5.50
N LYS A 357 -5.43 3.78 -4.70
CA LYS A 357 -5.37 4.33 -3.35
C LYS A 357 -5.57 3.25 -2.29
N GLN A 358 -4.62 3.15 -1.37
CA GLN A 358 -4.67 2.27 -0.20
C GLN A 358 -4.91 3.10 1.07
N GLU A 359 -6.09 2.95 1.66
CA GLU A 359 -6.53 3.61 2.90
C GLU A 359 -6.92 2.62 3.99
N GLY A 360 -6.88 1.32 3.72
CA GLY A 360 -7.23 0.26 4.68
C GLY A 360 -6.03 -0.30 5.43
N LEU A 361 -6.29 -1.09 6.47
CA LEU A 361 -5.23 -1.85 7.16
C LEU A 361 -4.90 -3.19 6.46
N ALA A 362 -5.82 -3.71 5.64
CA ALA A 362 -5.61 -4.97 4.93
C ALA A 362 -4.63 -4.82 3.77
N LEU A 363 -4.07 -5.95 3.31
CA LEU A 363 -3.11 -5.99 2.21
C LEU A 363 -3.74 -5.53 0.89
N LEU A 364 -3.05 -4.63 0.19
CA LEU A 364 -3.20 -4.40 -1.24
C LEU A 364 -2.01 -5.04 -1.97
N LEU A 365 -2.32 -6.03 -2.82
CA LEU A 365 -1.35 -6.72 -3.67
C LEU A 365 -1.55 -6.30 -5.13
N ILE A 366 -0.50 -5.81 -5.78
CA ILE A 366 -0.49 -5.46 -7.20
C ILE A 366 0.60 -6.28 -7.89
N GLU A 367 0.24 -7.13 -8.83
CA GLU A 367 1.19 -8.02 -9.50
C GLU A 367 1.06 -8.04 -11.01
N TYR A 368 2.18 -8.24 -11.72
CA TYR A 368 2.25 -8.38 -13.18
C TYR A 368 1.56 -7.23 -13.95
N SER A 369 1.49 -6.04 -13.36
CA SER A 369 0.67 -4.93 -13.84
C SER A 369 1.50 -3.77 -14.37
N SER A 370 0.94 -2.96 -15.25
CA SER A 370 1.65 -1.81 -15.86
C SER A 370 0.88 -0.52 -15.69
N PHE A 371 1.59 0.58 -15.40
CA PHE A 371 1.04 1.93 -15.25
C PHE A 371 1.63 2.85 -16.31
N ARG A 372 0.79 3.48 -17.13
CA ARG A 372 1.21 4.48 -18.12
C ARG A 372 0.24 5.64 -18.24
N LEU A 373 0.76 6.82 -18.55
CA LEU A 373 -0.08 7.96 -18.93
C LEU A 373 -0.60 7.78 -20.36
N SER A 374 -1.82 8.26 -20.61
CA SER A 374 -2.31 8.48 -21.98
C SER A 374 -1.62 9.70 -22.59
N ASN A 375 -1.42 9.69 -23.90
CA ASN A 375 -0.91 10.84 -24.64
C ASN A 375 -1.74 12.09 -24.33
N ASN A 376 -1.08 13.21 -24.03
CA ASN A 376 -1.68 14.52 -23.71
C ASN A 376 -2.38 14.65 -22.33
N ILE A 377 -2.18 13.69 -21.41
CA ILE A 377 -2.66 13.82 -20.03
C ILE A 377 -1.45 13.97 -19.11
N SER A 378 -1.41 15.08 -18.36
CA SER A 378 -0.57 15.21 -17.16
C SER A 378 -1.38 14.85 -15.93
N THR A 379 -0.75 14.28 -14.92
CA THR A 379 -1.34 14.04 -13.61
C THR A 379 -0.64 14.93 -12.58
N ASP A 380 -1.36 15.28 -11.51
CA ASP A 380 -0.79 15.88 -10.29
C ASP A 380 -0.85 14.90 -9.11
N ALA A 381 -1.09 13.62 -9.40
CA ALA A 381 -1.24 12.54 -8.41
C ALA A 381 -0.39 11.32 -8.79
N SER A 382 0.10 10.62 -7.76
CA SER A 382 0.80 9.34 -7.92
C SER A 382 -0.09 8.25 -8.52
N PHE A 383 0.51 7.33 -9.26
CA PHE A 383 -0.18 6.13 -9.73
C PHE A 383 -0.61 5.24 -8.55
N VAL A 384 0.24 5.12 -7.52
CA VAL A 384 -0.09 4.40 -6.29
C VAL A 384 0.11 5.32 -5.10
N GLN A 385 -0.92 5.45 -4.27
CA GLN A 385 -0.87 6.20 -3.02
C GLN A 385 -1.28 5.30 -1.86
N ALA A 386 -0.35 5.00 -0.96
CA ALA A 386 -0.61 4.21 0.24
C ALA A 386 -0.57 5.07 1.50
N ILE A 387 -1.73 5.25 2.12
CA ILE A 387 -1.90 6.09 3.31
C ILE A 387 -1.61 5.28 4.58
N ARG A 388 -2.04 4.01 4.64
CA ARG A 388 -1.80 3.10 5.77
C ARG A 388 -1.91 1.62 5.36
N GLY A 389 -1.57 0.71 6.28
CA GLY A 389 -1.71 -0.74 6.07
C GLY A 389 -0.50 -1.38 5.40
N GLN A 390 -0.74 -2.39 4.56
CA GLN A 390 0.29 -3.18 3.87
C GLN A 390 0.15 -3.05 2.35
N LEU A 391 1.28 -2.92 1.66
CA LEU A 391 1.37 -2.77 0.21
C LEU A 391 2.42 -3.72 -0.34
N GLU A 392 2.04 -4.58 -1.28
CA GLU A 392 2.98 -5.41 -2.03
C GLU A 392 2.81 -5.16 -3.54
N ILE A 393 3.91 -4.82 -4.22
CA ILE A 393 3.97 -4.62 -5.67
C ILE A 393 5.02 -5.57 -6.25
N ASN A 394 4.60 -6.47 -7.14
CA ASN A 394 5.46 -7.52 -7.68
C ASN A 394 5.41 -7.57 -9.21
N SER A 395 6.57 -7.57 -9.86
CA SER A 395 6.68 -7.75 -11.31
C SER A 395 5.87 -6.70 -12.10
N CYS A 396 5.82 -5.47 -11.60
CA CYS A 396 5.07 -4.38 -12.21
C CYS A 396 5.97 -3.41 -12.99
N SER A 397 5.38 -2.59 -13.86
CA SER A 397 6.11 -1.53 -14.58
C SER A 397 5.41 -0.17 -14.46
N PHE A 398 6.17 0.88 -14.16
CA PHE A 398 5.71 2.27 -14.11
C PHE A 398 6.41 3.09 -15.19
N GLY A 399 5.62 3.71 -16.06
CA GLY A 399 6.12 4.47 -17.20
C GLY A 399 6.27 3.62 -18.46
N THR A 400 6.90 4.20 -19.49
CA THR A 400 7.12 3.55 -20.79
C THR A 400 8.52 3.88 -21.31
N SER A 401 8.83 3.50 -22.56
CA SER A 401 10.04 3.97 -23.23
C SER A 401 10.02 5.48 -23.54
N LEU A 402 8.85 6.12 -23.48
CA LEU A 402 8.67 7.55 -23.64
C LEU A 402 8.63 8.23 -22.27
N GLU A 403 9.09 9.48 -22.24
CA GLU A 403 9.02 10.35 -21.07
C GLU A 403 7.58 10.52 -20.58
N ALA A 404 7.36 10.26 -19.29
CA ALA A 404 6.08 10.43 -18.61
C ALA A 404 6.20 11.51 -17.54
N ASN A 405 5.55 12.66 -17.77
CA ASN A 405 5.51 13.79 -16.82
C ASN A 405 4.37 13.62 -15.82
N LEU A 406 4.71 13.10 -14.62
CA LEU A 406 3.73 12.73 -13.60
C LEU A 406 3.33 13.86 -12.64
N GLY A 407 4.05 14.99 -12.63
CA GLY A 407 3.83 16.08 -11.66
C GLY A 407 4.10 15.73 -10.18
N GLN A 408 4.17 14.44 -9.83
CA GLN A 408 4.40 13.81 -8.53
C GLN A 408 5.22 12.52 -8.69
N SER A 409 5.57 11.86 -7.58
CA SER A 409 6.17 10.52 -7.60
C SER A 409 5.22 9.48 -8.17
N ALA A 410 5.72 8.45 -8.86
CA ALA A 410 4.86 7.35 -9.32
C ALA A 410 4.23 6.58 -8.14
N ILE A 411 4.97 6.45 -7.03
CA ILE A 411 4.50 5.82 -5.80
C ILE A 411 4.71 6.77 -4.63
N GLN A 412 3.69 6.93 -3.80
CA GLN A 412 3.78 7.68 -2.54
C GLN A 412 3.24 6.84 -1.39
N THR A 413 3.98 6.77 -0.28
CA THR A 413 3.55 6.10 0.95
C THR A 413 3.54 7.08 2.12
N SER A 414 2.75 6.77 3.15
CA SER A 414 2.65 7.52 4.41
C SER A 414 3.23 6.70 5.57
N SER A 415 3.64 7.39 6.65
CA SER A 415 4.20 6.77 7.85
C SER A 415 3.26 5.78 8.57
N GLN A 416 1.97 5.74 8.23
CA GLN A 416 1.04 4.74 8.79
C GLN A 416 1.07 3.40 8.04
N CYS A 417 1.91 3.26 7.01
CA CYS A 417 2.19 1.97 6.38
C CYS A 417 3.17 1.15 7.23
N THR A 418 2.97 -0.17 7.27
CA THR A 418 3.72 -1.07 8.17
C THR A 418 4.64 -2.03 7.42
N ASN A 419 4.18 -2.60 6.30
CA ASN A 419 4.96 -3.52 5.47
C ASN A 419 4.78 -3.15 4.00
N ILE A 420 5.87 -2.76 3.35
CA ILE A 420 5.88 -2.27 1.98
C ILE A 420 6.93 -3.05 1.20
N LYS A 421 6.51 -3.77 0.15
CA LYS A 421 7.43 -4.56 -0.67
C LYS A 421 7.28 -4.24 -2.13
N PHE A 422 8.42 -4.04 -2.78
CA PHE A 422 8.57 -3.91 -4.22
C PHE A 422 9.51 -5.01 -4.69
N THR A 423 9.03 -5.89 -5.57
CA THR A 423 9.82 -7.00 -6.09
C THR A 423 9.78 -6.97 -7.61
N GLN A 424 10.93 -7.11 -8.27
CA GLN A 424 11.05 -7.21 -9.74
C GLN A 424 10.29 -6.09 -10.48
N THR A 425 10.23 -4.90 -9.88
CA THR A 425 9.43 -3.77 -10.41
C THR A 425 10.32 -2.81 -11.19
N ILE A 426 9.82 -2.35 -12.34
CA ILE A 426 10.54 -1.46 -13.25
C ILE A 426 9.92 -0.05 -13.21
N PHE A 427 10.74 0.97 -13.07
CA PHE A 427 10.40 2.38 -13.16
C PHE A 427 11.18 2.98 -14.33
N SER A 428 10.51 3.45 -15.38
CA SER A 428 11.18 3.87 -16.62
C SER A 428 10.69 5.22 -17.13
N ASN A 429 11.62 6.14 -17.37
CA ASN A 429 11.42 7.47 -17.96
C ASN A 429 10.34 8.28 -17.23
N LEU A 430 10.38 8.26 -15.91
CA LEU A 430 9.46 8.97 -15.05
C LEU A 430 10.04 10.35 -14.73
N HIS A 431 9.33 11.40 -15.10
CA HIS A 431 9.74 12.77 -14.89
C HIS A 431 8.77 13.46 -13.93
N SER A 432 9.31 14.12 -12.92
CA SER A 432 8.53 14.90 -11.96
C SER A 432 9.02 16.36 -11.94
N ILE A 433 8.07 17.29 -11.77
CA ILE A 433 8.34 18.71 -11.53
C ILE A 433 7.58 19.09 -10.26
N ILE A 434 8.03 18.56 -9.12
CA ILE A 434 7.34 18.79 -7.86
C ILE A 434 7.70 20.21 -7.39
N THR A 435 6.78 21.15 -7.57
CA THR A 435 6.98 22.56 -7.18
C THR A 435 6.70 22.79 -5.69
N ASN A 436 5.78 22.03 -5.11
CA ASN A 436 5.33 22.12 -3.72
C ASN A 436 5.58 20.81 -2.97
N GLY A 437 6.22 20.86 -1.80
CA GLY A 437 6.46 19.69 -0.95
C GLY A 437 7.87 19.71 -0.35
N GLU A 438 8.00 19.19 0.87
CA GLU A 438 9.28 19.17 1.58
C GLU A 438 10.29 18.19 0.98
N GLN A 439 9.86 17.16 0.22
CA GLN A 439 10.72 16.10 -0.33
C GLN A 439 10.12 15.47 -1.60
N LYS A 440 10.95 15.23 -2.63
CA LYS A 440 10.52 15.09 -4.03
C LYS A 440 11.27 13.95 -4.74
N ALA A 441 10.55 12.99 -5.32
CA ALA A 441 11.12 11.97 -6.20
C ALA A 441 10.21 11.68 -7.39
N SER A 442 10.78 11.25 -8.51
CA SER A 442 9.97 10.80 -9.66
C SER A 442 9.53 9.33 -9.54
N GLY A 443 10.38 8.47 -8.96
CA GLY A 443 10.06 7.05 -8.75
C GLY A 443 9.15 6.82 -7.54
N ALA A 444 9.71 6.90 -6.34
CA ALA A 444 8.98 6.64 -5.10
C ALA A 444 9.34 7.62 -3.97
N VAL A 445 8.31 8.12 -3.27
CA VAL A 445 8.47 8.82 -1.98
C VAL A 445 7.96 7.90 -0.89
N ILE A 446 8.85 7.50 0.00
CA ILE A 446 8.58 6.55 1.08
C ILE A 446 8.63 7.28 2.42
N GLU A 447 7.46 7.56 2.99
CA GLU A 447 7.36 7.98 4.39
C GLU A 447 7.33 6.74 5.30
N ILE A 448 8.27 6.68 6.22
CA ILE A 448 8.52 5.59 7.16
C ILE A 448 8.09 6.06 8.54
N GLY A 449 7.18 5.30 9.17
CA GLY A 449 6.77 5.50 10.54
C GLY A 449 7.45 4.55 11.50
N GLU A 450 6.76 4.27 12.60
CA GLU A 450 7.24 3.38 13.66
C GLU A 450 7.17 1.91 13.24
N LYS A 451 8.28 1.17 13.37
CA LYS A 451 8.37 -0.27 13.05
C LYS A 451 7.93 -0.61 11.62
N THR A 452 8.10 0.33 10.71
CA THR A 452 7.81 0.12 9.29
C THR A 452 8.97 -0.64 8.64
N GLU A 453 8.63 -1.67 7.87
CA GLU A 453 9.56 -2.43 7.03
C GLU A 453 9.29 -2.12 5.56
N VAL A 454 10.34 -1.70 4.84
CA VAL A 454 10.31 -1.43 3.41
C VAL A 454 11.38 -2.23 2.69
N GLU A 455 11.01 -2.93 1.63
CA GLU A 455 11.92 -3.76 0.84
C GLU A 455 11.78 -3.48 -0.66
N PHE A 456 12.90 -3.20 -1.32
CA PHE A 456 13.04 -3.20 -2.76
C PHE A 456 13.99 -4.33 -3.16
N THR A 457 13.49 -5.32 -3.89
CA THR A 457 14.26 -6.49 -4.31
C THR A 457 14.18 -6.68 -5.82
N ASP A 458 15.33 -6.76 -6.48
CA ASP A 458 15.45 -6.90 -7.95
C ASP A 458 14.71 -5.79 -8.74
N CYS A 459 14.56 -4.60 -8.18
CA CYS A 459 13.89 -3.46 -8.83
C CYS A 459 14.84 -2.71 -9.77
N THR A 460 14.29 -2.14 -10.84
CA THR A 460 15.06 -1.39 -11.86
C THR A 460 14.49 0.01 -12.04
N PHE A 461 15.32 1.04 -11.89
CA PHE A 461 14.99 2.45 -12.07
C PHE A 461 15.82 2.99 -13.25
N ILE A 462 15.16 3.47 -14.30
CA ILE A 462 15.79 3.94 -15.53
C ILE A 462 15.26 5.35 -15.85
N HIS A 463 16.13 6.33 -15.92
CA HIS A 463 15.80 7.73 -16.23
C HIS A 463 14.66 8.27 -15.36
N CYS A 464 14.73 8.03 -14.06
CA CYS A 464 13.88 8.68 -13.07
C CYS A 464 14.45 10.07 -12.77
N ILE A 465 13.77 11.13 -13.21
CA ILE A 465 14.29 12.51 -13.19
C ILE A 465 13.32 13.42 -12.44
N ASP A 466 13.79 14.06 -11.38
CA ASP A 466 13.10 15.21 -10.79
C ASP A 466 13.76 16.51 -11.27
N GLN A 467 12.99 17.35 -11.95
CA GLN A 467 13.45 18.61 -12.53
C GLN A 467 13.13 19.82 -11.63
N SER A 468 12.79 19.60 -10.36
CA SER A 468 12.48 20.71 -9.47
C SER A 468 13.71 21.61 -9.26
N SER A 469 13.48 22.92 -9.10
CA SER A 469 14.56 23.89 -8.83
C SER A 469 15.14 23.76 -7.42
N ASP A 470 14.51 22.95 -6.56
CA ASP A 470 14.92 22.72 -5.19
C ASP A 470 16.01 21.64 -5.15
N ILE A 471 17.26 22.08 -5.10
CA ILE A 471 18.42 21.20 -5.05
C ILE A 471 18.62 20.51 -3.70
N GLN A 472 17.85 20.85 -2.66
CA GLN A 472 18.03 20.27 -1.32
C GLN A 472 17.13 19.08 -1.05
N HIS A 473 15.98 19.01 -1.72
CA HIS A 473 14.97 17.97 -1.47
C HIS A 473 14.52 17.19 -2.72
N SER A 474 15.36 17.13 -3.76
CA SER A 474 15.06 16.51 -5.05
C SER A 474 15.92 15.27 -5.29
N THR A 475 15.30 14.10 -5.44
CA THR A 475 15.99 12.86 -5.79
C THR A 475 15.40 12.23 -7.05
N GLY A 476 16.25 11.57 -7.85
CA GLY A 476 15.78 10.95 -9.09
C GLY A 476 14.83 9.78 -8.82
N ALA A 477 15.30 8.74 -8.10
CA ALA A 477 14.55 7.49 -7.97
C ALA A 477 13.73 7.41 -6.67
N VAL A 478 14.37 7.42 -5.49
CA VAL A 478 13.68 7.15 -4.22
C VAL A 478 14.04 8.19 -3.16
N CYS A 479 13.02 8.79 -2.56
CA CYS A 479 13.15 9.67 -1.39
C CYS A 479 12.59 8.97 -0.14
N ILE A 480 13.33 9.04 0.96
CA ILE A 480 13.02 8.38 2.22
C ILE A 480 12.83 9.44 3.30
N ILE A 481 11.66 9.42 3.92
CA ILE A 481 11.26 10.38 4.96
C ILE A 481 10.96 9.60 6.23
N ILE A 482 11.51 10.00 7.36
CA ILE A 482 11.05 9.49 8.66
C ILE A 482 10.04 10.48 9.21
N LYS A 483 8.87 9.99 9.62
CA LYS A 483 7.87 10.79 10.36
C LYS A 483 7.34 10.00 11.55
N SER A 484 7.31 10.64 12.71
CA SER A 484 6.61 10.09 13.88
C SER A 484 5.12 10.43 13.86
N SER A 485 4.30 9.53 14.42
CA SER A 485 2.95 9.87 14.82
C SER A 485 2.97 10.66 16.14
N ASP A 486 2.28 11.80 16.19
CA ASP A 486 2.21 12.69 17.36
C ASP A 486 1.66 12.02 18.65
N SER A 487 1.04 10.84 18.55
CA SER A 487 0.32 10.20 19.66
C SER A 487 1.18 9.38 20.64
N LEU A 488 2.41 8.99 20.28
CA LEU A 488 3.25 8.06 21.08
C LEU A 488 4.50 8.69 21.70
N ILE A 489 4.87 9.90 21.27
CA ILE A 489 6.09 10.60 21.72
C ILE A 489 6.10 10.84 23.26
N HIS A 490 4.93 10.86 23.91
CA HIS A 490 4.82 11.11 25.35
C HIS A 490 4.76 9.86 26.24
N GLN A 491 4.79 8.63 25.70
CA GLN A 491 4.58 7.40 26.48
C GLN A 491 5.79 6.47 26.60
N LEU A 492 6.84 6.69 25.82
CA LEU A 492 8.03 5.83 25.84
C LEU A 492 9.14 6.49 26.66
N SER A 493 9.74 5.73 27.58
CA SER A 493 10.98 6.14 28.23
C SER A 493 12.11 6.25 27.19
N ASP A 494 13.11 7.09 27.45
CA ASP A 494 14.28 7.35 26.60
C ASP A 494 15.08 6.09 26.17
N GLU A 495 14.75 4.90 26.69
CA GLU A 495 15.44 3.63 26.43
C GLU A 495 14.81 2.76 25.34
N GLN A 496 13.56 2.98 24.92
CA GLN A 496 12.92 2.16 23.87
C GLN A 496 13.08 2.78 22.48
N THR A 497 14.23 2.55 21.85
CA THR A 497 14.46 2.94 20.44
C THR A 497 13.56 2.13 19.52
N ILE A 498 12.70 2.81 18.76
CA ILE A 498 11.90 2.18 17.72
C ILE A 498 12.73 2.18 16.43
N GLN A 499 13.00 1.01 15.89
CA GLN A 499 13.78 0.84 14.66
C GLN A 499 12.86 0.53 13.48
N SER A 500 13.00 1.31 12.41
CA SER A 500 12.36 1.06 11.12
C SER A 500 13.43 0.76 10.09
N THR A 501 13.13 -0.09 9.10
CA THR A 501 14.14 -0.57 8.14
C THR A 501 13.66 -0.34 6.72
N ILE A 502 14.58 0.15 5.89
CA ILE A 502 14.42 0.17 4.44
C ILE A 502 15.61 -0.53 3.80
N SER A 503 15.33 -1.43 2.87
CA SER A 503 16.33 -2.22 2.18
C SER A 503 16.19 -2.14 0.66
N PHE A 504 17.33 -2.10 -0.01
CA PHE A 504 17.48 -2.23 -1.46
C PHE A 504 18.43 -3.39 -1.71
N ASN A 505 17.94 -4.44 -2.35
CA ASN A 505 18.70 -5.64 -2.65
C ASN A 505 18.68 -5.89 -4.16
N GLN A 506 19.86 -6.02 -4.78
CA GLN A 506 19.99 -6.33 -6.21
C GLN A 506 19.25 -5.34 -7.13
N CYS A 507 19.09 -4.10 -6.69
CA CYS A 507 18.42 -3.06 -7.47
C CYS A 507 19.36 -2.38 -8.47
N GLN A 508 18.81 -1.89 -9.58
CA GLN A 508 19.55 -1.17 -10.60
C GLN A 508 19.03 0.25 -10.74
N PHE A 509 19.92 1.23 -10.71
CA PHE A 509 19.62 2.64 -10.89
C PHE A 509 20.44 3.15 -12.07
N THR A 510 19.79 3.55 -13.16
CA THR A 510 20.45 3.97 -14.40
C THR A 510 19.92 5.32 -14.86
N GLY A 511 20.81 6.32 -15.01
CA GLY A 511 20.44 7.62 -15.54
C GLY A 511 19.45 8.40 -14.66
N CYS A 512 19.37 8.09 -13.37
CA CYS A 512 18.49 8.79 -12.43
C CYS A 512 19.10 10.16 -12.06
N ILE A 513 18.28 11.21 -12.01
CA ILE A 513 18.75 12.59 -11.80
C ILE A 513 17.82 13.29 -10.80
N GLY A 514 18.41 13.87 -9.75
CA GLY A 514 17.76 14.78 -8.83
C GLY A 514 18.73 15.87 -8.38
N GLY A 515 18.21 16.99 -7.88
CA GLY A 515 19.04 18.12 -7.45
C GLY A 515 19.90 17.80 -6.20
N SER A 516 19.38 16.98 -5.31
CA SER A 516 20.04 16.54 -4.08
C SER A 516 20.87 15.28 -4.29
N SER A 517 20.23 14.27 -4.86
CA SER A 517 20.80 12.95 -5.10
C SER A 517 20.32 12.42 -6.45
N GLY A 518 21.20 11.78 -7.21
CA GLY A 518 20.77 11.17 -8.47
C GLY A 518 19.82 10.00 -8.26
N ALA A 519 20.04 9.13 -7.28
CA ALA A 519 19.24 7.92 -7.11
C ALA A 519 18.45 7.89 -5.78
N ILE A 520 19.13 7.83 -4.64
CA ILE A 520 18.50 7.61 -3.33
C ILE A 520 18.83 8.77 -2.39
N GLN A 521 17.83 9.25 -1.69
CA GLN A 521 17.99 10.27 -0.66
C GLN A 521 17.21 9.90 0.62
N SER A 522 17.79 10.20 1.77
CA SER A 522 17.10 10.18 3.07
C SER A 522 17.44 11.46 3.85
N ILE A 523 16.43 12.26 4.20
CA ILE A 523 16.59 13.46 5.03
C ILE A 523 15.61 13.45 6.21
N SER A 524 16.11 13.75 7.41
CA SER A 524 15.26 14.11 8.56
C SER A 524 15.06 15.62 8.64
N ASN A 525 13.82 16.05 8.85
CA ASN A 525 13.49 17.43 9.27
C ASN A 525 12.97 17.49 10.72
N GLN A 526 13.14 16.41 11.50
CA GLN A 526 12.53 16.29 12.83
C GLN A 526 13.59 16.16 13.93
N SER A 527 13.50 17.07 14.91
CA SER A 527 14.45 17.24 16.01
C SER A 527 14.14 16.42 17.27
N GLN A 528 13.07 15.61 17.30
CA GLN A 528 12.51 15.05 18.56
C GLN A 528 12.13 13.55 18.52
N LEU A 529 12.93 12.66 17.92
CA LEU A 529 12.52 11.25 17.77
C LEU A 529 13.45 10.23 18.45
N ASN A 530 12.83 9.33 19.23
CA ASN A 530 13.39 8.01 19.63
C ASN A 530 13.32 6.98 18.48
N LEU A 531 13.12 7.43 17.23
CA LEU A 531 13.06 6.61 16.02
C LEU A 531 14.42 6.56 15.35
N ARG A 532 14.88 5.35 15.01
CA ARG A 532 16.10 5.12 14.24
C ARG A 532 15.77 4.43 12.92
N LEU A 533 16.27 4.98 11.83
CA LEU A 533 16.20 4.33 10.52
C LEU A 533 17.42 3.48 10.28
N ASN A 534 17.20 2.24 9.82
CA ASN A 534 18.24 1.38 9.30
C ASN A 534 18.10 1.28 7.79
N ILE A 535 19.09 1.80 7.07
CA ILE A 535 19.14 1.79 5.61
C ILE A 535 20.10 0.70 5.17
N ILE A 536 19.64 -0.24 4.35
CA ILE A 536 20.45 -1.33 3.80
C ILE A 536 20.45 -1.23 2.28
N ILE A 537 21.62 -1.14 1.65
CA ILE A 537 21.78 -1.16 0.20
C ILE A 537 22.82 -2.22 -0.13
N ASP A 538 22.38 -3.37 -0.66
CA ASP A 538 23.24 -4.51 -0.95
C ASP A 538 23.13 -4.97 -2.42
N LYS A 539 24.28 -5.21 -3.06
CA LYS A 539 24.36 -5.75 -4.43
C LYS A 539 23.65 -4.92 -5.49
N CYS A 540 23.49 -3.61 -5.26
CA CYS A 540 22.89 -2.69 -6.21
C CYS A 540 23.92 -2.14 -7.21
N SER A 541 23.42 -1.67 -8.34
CA SER A 541 24.22 -0.96 -9.36
C SER A 541 23.67 0.44 -9.57
N PHE A 542 24.56 1.43 -9.58
CA PHE A 542 24.28 2.83 -9.85
C PHE A 542 25.10 3.24 -11.07
N ASP A 543 24.46 3.53 -12.19
CA ASP A 543 25.13 3.91 -13.44
C ASP A 543 24.57 5.24 -13.99
N ASN A 544 25.45 6.18 -14.31
CA ASN A 544 25.08 7.51 -14.82
C ASN A 544 24.09 8.26 -13.90
N CYS A 545 24.19 8.08 -12.58
CA CYS A 545 23.33 8.79 -11.63
C CYS A 545 23.84 10.20 -11.34
N GLY A 546 22.93 11.17 -11.30
CA GLY A 546 23.21 12.58 -11.04
C GLY A 546 23.77 13.33 -12.25
N ASN A 547 23.88 14.65 -12.12
CA ASN A 547 24.44 15.53 -13.13
C ASN A 547 25.23 16.69 -12.49
N ASP A 548 25.64 17.67 -13.30
CA ASP A 548 26.42 18.84 -12.84
C ASP A 548 25.70 19.75 -11.84
N ASN A 549 24.42 19.53 -11.59
CA ASN A 549 23.62 20.26 -10.60
C ASN A 549 23.26 19.41 -9.37
N SER A 550 23.47 18.09 -9.42
CA SER A 550 23.22 17.19 -8.30
C SER A 550 24.24 17.42 -7.17
N ILE A 551 23.82 17.53 -5.92
CA ILE A 551 24.78 17.60 -4.78
C ILE A 551 25.57 16.29 -4.67
N VAL A 552 24.85 15.16 -4.75
CA VAL A 552 25.41 13.82 -4.70
C VAL A 552 24.96 13.02 -5.93
N GLY A 553 25.87 12.26 -6.55
CA GLY A 553 25.55 11.50 -7.75
C GLY A 553 24.65 10.29 -7.50
N ALA A 554 24.87 9.50 -6.43
CA ALA A 554 24.07 8.29 -6.21
C ALA A 554 23.25 8.31 -4.91
N CYS A 555 23.89 8.41 -3.74
CA CYS A 555 23.22 8.19 -2.45
C CYS A 555 23.56 9.27 -1.41
N TRP A 556 22.55 9.93 -0.86
CA TRP A 556 22.71 10.95 0.19
C TRP A 556 21.83 10.66 1.41
N PHE A 557 22.45 10.53 2.58
CA PHE A 557 21.76 10.31 3.85
C PHE A 557 22.15 11.39 4.85
N ASN A 558 21.20 12.16 5.39
CA ASN A 558 21.50 13.27 6.29
C ASN A 558 20.42 13.46 7.37
N GLY A 559 20.84 13.52 8.64
CA GLY A 559 19.99 13.90 9.77
C GLY A 559 20.14 15.37 10.16
N GLU A 560 19.16 15.91 10.88
CA GLU A 560 19.17 17.29 11.41
C GLU A 560 19.94 17.43 12.73
N SER A 561 20.48 18.63 13.00
CA SER A 561 21.70 18.88 13.77
C SER A 561 21.59 19.03 15.29
N MET A 562 20.56 18.53 15.98
CA MET A 562 20.56 18.51 17.46
C MET A 562 20.13 17.17 18.07
N ASN A 563 21.09 16.48 18.67
CA ASN A 563 20.96 15.40 19.67
C ASN A 563 20.26 14.08 19.29
N ASN A 564 19.98 13.78 18.03
CA ASN A 564 19.40 12.47 17.65
C ASN A 564 20.30 11.70 16.67
N ASN A 565 20.63 10.45 17.02
CA ASN A 565 21.17 9.46 16.09
C ASN A 565 20.08 9.09 15.08
N TYR A 566 20.03 9.81 13.93
CA TYR A 566 18.98 9.69 12.90
C TYR A 566 18.80 8.26 12.41
N GLY A 567 19.92 7.54 12.32
CA GLY A 567 19.90 6.18 11.85
C GLY A 567 21.29 5.66 11.54
N GLU A 568 21.29 4.46 11.00
CA GLU A 568 22.49 3.81 10.49
C GLU A 568 22.28 3.38 9.04
N ALA A 569 23.35 3.43 8.26
CA ALA A 569 23.34 3.02 6.86
C ALA A 569 24.44 1.99 6.59
N SER A 570 24.04 0.90 5.91
CA SER A 570 24.91 -0.18 5.45
C SER A 570 24.81 -0.28 3.93
N ILE A 571 25.89 0.06 3.23
CA ILE A 571 25.97 0.09 1.77
C ILE A 571 27.07 -0.90 1.36
N THR A 572 26.70 -2.10 0.91
CA THR A 572 27.66 -3.19 0.67
C THR A 572 27.56 -3.82 -0.70
N ASN A 573 28.71 -4.28 -1.23
CA ASN A 573 28.77 -5.06 -2.47
C ASN A 573 28.14 -4.35 -3.68
N ASN A 574 28.13 -3.02 -3.70
CA ASN A 574 27.51 -2.25 -4.78
C ASN A 574 28.52 -1.83 -5.85
N LEU A 575 28.00 -1.44 -6.99
CA LEU A 575 28.75 -0.92 -8.12
C LEU A 575 28.29 0.51 -8.44
N PHE A 576 29.22 1.46 -8.45
CA PHE A 576 28.99 2.84 -8.84
C PHE A 576 29.77 3.17 -10.11
N ARG A 577 29.07 3.55 -11.17
CA ARG A 577 29.63 3.86 -12.49
C ARG A 577 29.14 5.22 -12.97
N ASN A 578 30.05 6.05 -13.48
CA ASN A 578 29.68 7.29 -14.17
C ASN A 578 28.77 8.25 -13.38
N CYS A 579 28.70 8.12 -12.05
CA CYS A 579 27.89 9.01 -11.24
C CYS A 579 28.52 10.41 -11.18
N ILE A 580 27.71 11.47 -11.11
CA ILE A 580 28.17 12.86 -11.13
C ILE A 580 27.46 13.64 -10.02
N GLY A 581 28.24 14.35 -9.20
CA GLY A 581 27.70 15.26 -8.20
C GLY A 581 28.69 16.36 -7.81
N LEU A 582 28.16 17.50 -7.39
CA LEU A 582 28.89 18.71 -7.01
C LEU A 582 29.81 18.47 -5.79
N LYS A 583 29.33 17.72 -4.79
CA LYS A 583 30.14 17.37 -3.61
C LYS A 583 30.72 15.97 -3.72
N VAL A 584 29.89 15.02 -4.14
CA VAL A 584 30.20 13.58 -4.06
C VAL A 584 29.61 12.89 -5.27
N GLY A 585 30.39 12.05 -5.95
CA GLY A 585 29.88 11.23 -7.06
C GLY A 585 29.08 10.02 -6.57
N GLY A 586 29.57 9.32 -5.56
CA GLY A 586 28.95 8.11 -5.04
C GLY A 586 28.06 8.34 -3.82
N ILE A 587 28.66 8.27 -2.63
CA ILE A 587 27.95 8.14 -1.34
C ILE A 587 28.31 9.27 -0.39
N LEU A 588 27.30 9.99 0.11
CA LEU A 588 27.47 10.98 1.18
C LEU A 588 26.76 10.51 2.46
N PHE A 589 27.56 10.18 3.48
CA PHE A 589 27.10 10.02 4.85
C PHE A 589 27.15 11.37 5.55
N GLY A 590 25.98 12.01 5.63
CA GLY A 590 25.79 13.34 6.22
C GLY A 590 25.81 13.34 7.73
N GLU A 591 25.44 14.47 8.31
CA GLU A 591 25.39 14.63 9.76
C GLU A 591 24.38 13.66 10.38
N ASN A 592 24.66 13.19 11.61
CA ASN A 592 23.78 12.31 12.39
C ASN A 592 23.40 10.96 11.75
N MET A 593 23.96 10.60 10.60
CA MET A 593 23.84 9.27 9.99
C MET A 593 25.09 8.45 10.32
N ARG A 594 24.92 7.34 11.03
CA ARG A 594 26.04 6.44 11.35
C ARG A 594 26.37 5.54 10.15
N PRO A 595 27.60 5.60 9.59
CA PRO A 595 28.02 4.72 8.50
C PRO A 595 28.39 3.33 9.04
N ASN A 596 27.41 2.46 9.28
CA ASN A 596 27.66 1.13 9.85
C ASN A 596 28.58 0.29 8.95
N ASN A 597 28.32 0.28 7.64
CA ASN A 597 29.18 -0.38 6.65
C ASN A 597 29.15 0.34 5.30
N ALA A 598 30.30 0.43 4.64
CA ALA A 598 30.46 0.86 3.24
C ALA A 598 31.37 -0.13 2.48
N ARG A 599 31.21 -1.44 2.75
CA ARG A 599 32.17 -2.48 2.37
C ARG A 599 31.99 -3.01 0.96
N ASN A 600 33.09 -3.46 0.35
CA ASN A 600 33.10 -4.14 -0.95
C ASN A 600 32.43 -3.36 -2.09
N ASN A 601 32.39 -2.04 -2.02
CA ASN A 601 31.84 -1.21 -3.09
C ASN A 601 32.93 -0.93 -4.15
N THR A 602 32.54 -0.97 -5.41
CA THR A 602 33.42 -0.71 -6.56
C THR A 602 33.01 0.57 -7.27
N PHE A 603 33.98 1.46 -7.52
CA PHE A 603 33.75 2.77 -8.15
C PHE A 603 34.50 2.85 -9.50
N SER A 604 33.83 3.30 -10.56
CA SER A 604 34.42 3.39 -11.90
C SER A 604 33.89 4.60 -12.67
N ASN A 605 34.74 5.24 -13.47
CA ASN A 605 34.40 6.35 -14.37
C ASN A 605 33.47 7.46 -13.82
N ILE A 606 33.42 7.71 -12.50
CA ILE A 606 32.73 8.88 -11.93
C ILE A 606 33.33 10.13 -12.60
N ASN A 607 32.50 10.84 -13.37
CA ASN A 607 32.96 11.71 -14.46
C ASN A 607 33.21 13.14 -13.96
N ILE A 608 34.32 13.72 -14.43
CA ILE A 608 34.79 15.05 -14.07
C ILE A 608 34.67 15.90 -15.33
N GLN A 609 33.65 16.75 -15.43
CA GLN A 609 33.76 17.87 -16.35
C GLN A 609 34.79 18.85 -15.76
N GLN A 610 35.97 18.88 -16.38
CA GLN A 610 37.15 19.68 -16.02
C GLN A 610 36.93 21.22 -16.04
N THR A 611 35.70 21.69 -16.20
CA THR A 611 35.37 23.13 -16.33
C THR A 611 34.98 23.79 -15.01
N LYS A 612 34.79 23.03 -13.92
CA LYS A 612 34.59 23.56 -12.57
C LYS A 612 35.52 22.80 -11.64
N CYS A 613 36.15 23.47 -10.67
CA CYS A 613 37.08 22.87 -9.68
C CYS A 613 36.39 21.86 -8.72
N LEU A 614 35.65 20.88 -9.24
CA LEU A 614 34.86 19.92 -8.48
C LEU A 614 35.63 18.61 -8.46
N VAL A 615 36.32 18.34 -7.36
CA VAL A 615 36.93 17.03 -7.14
C VAL A 615 35.84 16.12 -6.60
N THR A 616 35.36 15.20 -7.43
CA THR A 616 34.26 14.29 -7.05
C THR A 616 34.79 13.24 -6.08
N THR A 617 34.33 13.30 -4.83
CA THR A 617 34.62 12.28 -3.83
C THR A 617 33.76 11.04 -4.11
N ASP A 618 34.34 9.83 -4.08
CA ASP A 618 33.61 8.56 -4.18
C ASP A 618 32.72 8.37 -2.95
N ILE A 619 33.30 8.56 -1.76
CA ILE A 619 32.62 8.48 -0.47
C ILE A 619 33.04 9.66 0.42
N PHE A 620 32.06 10.41 0.93
CA PHE A 620 32.28 11.49 1.89
C PHE A 620 31.63 11.19 3.23
N PHE A 621 32.38 11.37 4.32
CA PHE A 621 31.91 11.24 5.69
C PHE A 621 31.88 12.60 6.37
N SER A 622 30.69 13.08 6.75
CA SER A 622 30.53 14.36 7.45
C SER A 622 30.96 14.32 8.91
N SER A 623 30.87 13.16 9.58
CA SER A 623 31.21 13.01 11.00
C SER A 623 32.29 11.96 11.23
N LYS A 624 33.46 12.41 11.70
CA LYS A 624 34.55 11.55 12.15
C LYS A 624 34.16 10.74 13.39
N GLU A 625 33.42 11.33 14.31
CA GLU A 625 32.98 10.66 15.54
C GLU A 625 32.09 9.45 15.23
N LEU A 626 31.06 9.61 14.39
CA LEU A 626 30.17 8.51 14.01
C LEU A 626 30.88 7.44 13.20
N LEU A 627 31.87 7.83 12.39
CA LEU A 627 32.74 6.90 11.68
C LEU A 627 33.59 6.06 12.65
N ASP A 628 34.17 6.67 13.68
CA ASP A 628 34.99 5.97 14.67
C ASP A 628 34.16 5.06 15.58
N GLN A 629 32.95 5.50 15.97
CA GLN A 629 31.97 4.64 16.63
C GLN A 629 31.63 3.41 15.78
N SER A 630 31.78 3.48 14.45
CA SER A 630 31.55 2.38 13.51
C SER A 630 32.82 1.54 13.22
N GLY A 631 33.91 1.79 13.95
CA GLY A 631 35.18 1.07 13.81
C GLY A 631 36.19 1.74 12.89
N GLY A 632 35.93 2.98 12.44
CA GLY A 632 36.86 3.79 11.65
C GLY A 632 36.85 3.47 10.16
N ILE A 633 37.55 4.30 9.38
CA ILE A 633 37.48 4.27 7.91
C ILE A 633 37.90 2.94 7.29
N VAL A 634 38.93 2.28 7.84
CA VAL A 634 39.45 1.00 7.34
C VAL A 634 38.41 -0.11 7.47
N GLN A 635 37.65 -0.11 8.56
CA GLN A 635 36.64 -1.13 8.83
C GLN A 635 35.33 -0.86 8.08
N VAL A 636 34.92 0.40 8.02
CA VAL A 636 33.68 0.82 7.34
C VAL A 636 33.84 0.68 5.83
N ALA A 637 34.93 1.16 5.23
CA ALA A 637 35.18 1.09 3.79
C ALA A 637 36.00 -0.15 3.37
N LYS A 638 36.03 -1.20 4.20
CA LYS A 638 36.78 -2.42 3.91
C LYS A 638 36.38 -3.02 2.56
N GLY A 639 37.35 -3.36 1.72
CA GLY A 639 37.11 -3.93 0.40
C GLY A 639 36.75 -2.91 -0.67
N TYR A 640 36.90 -1.60 -0.39
CA TYR A 640 36.80 -0.54 -1.39
C TYR A 640 37.74 -0.80 -2.57
N LYS A 641 37.20 -0.63 -3.79
CA LYS A 641 37.95 -0.75 -5.03
C LYS A 641 37.57 0.37 -5.98
N TYR A 642 38.52 0.82 -6.78
CA TYR A 642 38.21 1.65 -7.95
C TYR A 642 38.87 1.12 -9.22
N GLU A 643 38.18 1.28 -10.35
CA GLU A 643 38.73 0.90 -11.66
C GLU A 643 39.46 2.10 -12.27
N GLN A 644 40.77 1.94 -12.51
CA GLN A 644 41.61 2.92 -13.20
C GLN A 644 41.35 2.84 -14.71
N ASN A 645 40.94 3.97 -15.31
CA ASN A 645 40.95 4.10 -16.75
C ASN A 645 42.35 4.56 -17.17
N GLN A 646 43.07 3.74 -17.94
CA GLN A 646 44.46 4.00 -18.39
C GLN A 646 44.61 5.32 -19.17
N GLN A 647 43.52 5.93 -19.63
CA GLN A 647 43.50 7.19 -20.38
C GLN A 647 43.22 8.44 -19.53
N LEU A 648 42.72 8.29 -18.30
CA LEU A 648 42.34 9.39 -17.41
C LEU A 648 43.09 9.23 -16.08
N ASN A 649 44.12 10.04 -15.84
CA ASN A 649 44.85 10.13 -14.56
C ASN A 649 43.99 10.78 -13.45
N THR A 650 42.79 10.27 -13.21
CA THR A 650 41.91 10.76 -12.14
C THR A 650 42.18 9.98 -10.86
N ILE A 651 42.87 10.64 -9.93
CA ILE A 651 43.01 10.14 -8.55
C ILE A 651 41.61 10.20 -7.92
N ARG A 652 41.09 9.03 -7.52
CA ARG A 652 39.82 8.90 -6.79
C ARG A 652 39.97 9.42 -5.38
N GLU A 653 38.88 9.89 -4.78
CA GLU A 653 38.91 10.49 -3.45
C GLU A 653 37.93 9.85 -2.48
N ILE A 654 38.39 9.50 -1.29
CA ILE A 654 37.53 9.27 -0.11
C ILE A 654 37.96 10.30 0.92
N LYS A 655 37.00 11.06 1.46
CA LYS A 655 37.25 12.20 2.35
C LYS A 655 36.44 12.11 3.64
N ILE A 656 37.04 12.61 4.71
CA ILE A 656 36.39 12.82 6.02
C ILE A 656 36.41 14.32 6.28
N GLN A 657 35.26 14.89 6.64
CA GLN A 657 35.15 16.29 6.99
C GLN A 657 36.14 16.65 8.12
N GLY A 658 36.86 17.76 7.94
CA GLY A 658 37.91 18.20 8.87
C GLY A 658 39.32 17.68 8.58
N PHE A 659 39.49 16.71 7.67
CA PHE A 659 40.81 16.17 7.29
C PHE A 659 41.09 16.46 5.81
N SER A 660 42.33 16.84 5.48
CA SER A 660 42.78 17.03 4.09
C SER A 660 43.10 15.71 3.37
N SER A 661 43.41 14.65 4.13
CA SER A 661 43.79 13.34 3.62
C SER A 661 42.81 12.72 2.63
N ASN A 662 43.35 12.16 1.54
CA ASN A 662 42.62 11.26 0.66
C ASN A 662 42.89 9.79 1.04
N PHE A 663 41.84 9.07 1.44
CA PHE A 663 41.96 7.68 1.89
C PHE A 663 41.84 6.63 0.78
N SER A 664 41.42 7.03 -0.43
CA SER A 664 41.16 6.09 -1.54
C SER A 664 42.39 5.26 -1.95
N PRO A 665 43.59 5.85 -2.17
CA PRO A 665 44.78 5.08 -2.58
C PRO A 665 45.16 4.01 -1.56
N TYR A 666 45.13 4.35 -0.27
CA TYR A 666 45.45 3.42 0.81
C TYR A 666 44.41 2.29 0.88
N LEU A 667 43.11 2.60 0.87
CA LEU A 667 42.05 1.60 0.98
C LEU A 667 42.01 0.62 -0.21
N ASP A 668 42.25 1.10 -1.43
CA ASP A 668 42.34 0.24 -2.62
C ASP A 668 43.60 -0.65 -2.56
N CYS A 669 44.74 -0.11 -2.13
CA CYS A 669 45.96 -0.89 -1.90
C CYS A 669 45.72 -2.02 -0.88
N VAL A 670 45.16 -1.69 0.30
CA VAL A 670 44.87 -2.68 1.36
C VAL A 670 43.98 -3.79 0.83
N THR A 671 43.02 -3.44 -0.02
CA THR A 671 42.09 -4.40 -0.62
C THR A 671 42.76 -5.31 -1.64
N ARG A 672 43.74 -4.83 -2.42
CA ARG A 672 44.43 -5.61 -3.47
C ARG A 672 45.61 -6.41 -2.95
N ASN A 673 46.39 -5.84 -2.04
CA ASN A 673 47.73 -6.30 -1.69
C ASN A 673 47.86 -6.70 -0.21
N GLY A 674 46.84 -6.41 0.62
CA GLY A 674 46.92 -6.55 2.07
C GLY A 674 47.65 -5.37 2.73
N THR A 675 47.47 -5.22 4.04
CA THR A 675 47.97 -4.05 4.81
C THR A 675 49.49 -3.92 4.84
N GLU A 676 50.23 -5.02 4.79
CA GLU A 676 51.69 -5.03 4.94
C GLU A 676 52.44 -4.45 3.73
N GLN A 677 51.76 -4.33 2.58
CA GLN A 677 52.35 -3.87 1.31
C GLN A 677 51.95 -2.44 0.94
N CYS A 678 51.24 -1.75 1.83
CA CYS A 678 50.72 -0.40 1.59
C CYS A 678 51.47 0.62 2.43
N GLU A 679 51.39 1.88 1.99
CA GLU A 679 51.90 3.02 2.76
C GLU A 679 51.20 3.14 4.12
N GLN A 680 51.73 3.98 5.01
CA GLN A 680 51.07 4.26 6.28
C GLN A 680 49.68 4.84 6.05
N ILE A 681 48.74 4.52 6.95
CA ILE A 681 47.39 5.06 6.87
C ILE A 681 47.44 6.60 6.93
N PRO A 682 46.75 7.31 6.01
CA PRO A 682 46.70 8.76 6.05
C PRO A 682 46.16 9.30 7.38
N CYS A 683 46.61 10.50 7.78
CA CYS A 683 46.17 11.09 9.04
C CYS A 683 44.64 11.30 9.06
N GLY A 684 44.01 10.99 10.20
CA GLY A 684 42.56 10.91 10.35
C GLY A 684 41.97 9.52 10.10
N GLY A 685 42.76 8.56 9.62
CA GLY A 685 42.34 7.18 9.41
C GLY A 685 42.31 6.33 10.69
N GLU A 686 43.17 6.67 11.66
CA GLU A 686 43.17 6.06 12.99
C GLU A 686 41.99 6.52 13.84
N LEU A 687 41.57 5.68 14.79
CA LEU A 687 40.43 5.96 15.67
C LEU A 687 40.73 7.11 16.63
N ASN A 688 39.74 8.00 16.81
CA ASN A 688 39.72 9.11 17.76
C ASN A 688 40.81 10.18 17.55
N ILE A 689 41.46 10.21 16.38
CA ILE A 689 42.34 11.31 15.98
C ILE A 689 41.49 12.53 15.65
N GLN A 690 41.82 13.67 16.24
CA GLN A 690 41.21 14.97 15.96
C GLN A 690 41.96 15.70 14.83
N PRO A 691 41.28 16.57 14.05
CA PRO A 691 41.92 17.33 12.98
C PRO A 691 43.19 18.09 13.41
N GLU A 692 43.21 18.65 14.62
CA GLU A 692 44.34 19.45 15.14
C GLU A 692 45.59 18.61 15.44
N GLN A 693 45.46 17.28 15.49
CA GLN A 693 46.57 16.34 15.70
C GLN A 693 47.21 15.91 14.39
N CYS A 694 46.62 16.27 13.25
CA CYS A 694 47.20 16.06 11.94
C CYS A 694 47.99 17.29 11.53
N GLU A 695 49.22 17.09 11.08
CA GLU A 695 49.95 18.16 10.40
C GLU A 695 49.18 18.52 9.13
N TYR A 696 48.74 19.78 9.04
CA TYR A 696 48.05 20.26 7.85
C TYR A 696 49.05 20.31 6.72
N ILE A 697 49.05 19.26 5.90
CA ILE A 697 49.72 19.30 4.60
C ILE A 697 48.83 20.22 3.76
N GLU A 698 49.26 21.47 3.58
CA GLU A 698 48.78 22.29 2.46
C GLU A 698 49.03 21.44 1.21
N ASP A 699 47.96 20.94 0.58
CA ASP A 699 48.05 20.39 -0.77
C ASP A 699 48.47 21.54 -1.70
N GLU A 700 49.79 21.77 -1.80
CA GLU A 700 50.40 22.85 -2.60
C GLU A 700 50.07 22.73 -4.10
N ASP A 701 49.48 21.63 -4.58
CA ASP A 701 49.34 21.38 -6.03
C ASP A 701 47.91 21.27 -6.60
N LYS A 702 46.84 21.60 -5.87
CA LYS A 702 45.48 21.72 -6.48
C LYS A 702 44.69 22.95 -6.08
N ASP A 703 44.88 23.43 -4.86
CA ASP A 703 44.23 24.67 -4.42
C ASP A 703 44.83 25.89 -5.13
N GLN A 704 46.12 25.83 -5.49
CA GLN A 704 46.81 26.86 -6.27
C GLN A 704 46.42 26.85 -7.76
N GLU A 705 46.11 25.70 -8.34
CA GLU A 705 45.66 25.59 -9.74
C GLU A 705 44.21 26.09 -9.91
N CYS A 706 43.33 25.88 -8.93
CA CYS A 706 42.00 26.49 -8.90
C CYS A 706 42.07 28.00 -8.67
N LYS A 707 42.95 28.46 -7.76
CA LYS A 707 43.26 29.89 -7.53
C LYS A 707 43.84 30.59 -8.77
N GLN A 708 44.55 29.86 -9.64
CA GLN A 708 45.12 30.40 -10.88
C GLN A 708 44.16 30.37 -12.08
N LYS A 709 43.21 29.42 -12.15
CA LYS A 709 42.28 29.27 -13.29
C LYS A 709 41.02 30.13 -13.22
N CYS A 710 40.60 30.57 -12.03
CA CYS A 710 39.48 31.50 -11.84
C CYS A 710 40.00 32.79 -11.19
N VAL A 711 40.61 33.69 -11.98
CA VAL A 711 40.97 35.04 -11.53
C VAL A 711 39.71 35.92 -11.69
N PRO A 712 38.98 36.25 -10.61
CA PRO A 712 37.75 37.01 -10.74
C PRO A 712 38.09 38.44 -11.14
N SER A 713 37.53 38.90 -12.26
CA SER A 713 37.43 40.34 -12.54
C SER A 713 36.33 40.98 -11.69
N LEU A 714 36.32 42.31 -11.57
CA LEU A 714 35.32 43.08 -10.80
C LEU A 714 33.84 42.77 -11.17
N ASN A 715 33.60 42.20 -12.36
CA ASN A 715 32.27 41.91 -12.91
C ASN A 715 31.89 40.42 -12.89
N THR A 716 32.73 39.55 -12.32
CA THR A 716 32.50 38.09 -12.31
C THR A 716 31.47 37.75 -11.22
N PRO A 717 30.29 37.19 -11.54
CA PRO A 717 29.28 36.82 -10.56
C PRO A 717 29.85 35.90 -9.47
N ILE A 718 29.42 36.10 -8.21
CA ILE A 718 29.89 35.29 -7.05
C ILE A 718 29.62 33.80 -7.26
N SER A 719 28.60 33.45 -8.05
CA SER A 719 28.25 32.08 -8.42
C SER A 719 29.30 31.37 -9.30
N GLU A 720 30.22 32.10 -9.92
CA GLU A 720 31.14 31.59 -10.95
C GLU A 720 32.48 31.09 -10.38
N CYS A 721 32.99 31.65 -9.28
CA CYS A 721 34.19 31.15 -8.56
C CYS A 721 33.85 30.88 -7.08
N ARG A 722 33.48 29.63 -6.73
CA ARG A 722 33.07 29.25 -5.35
C ARG A 722 34.19 28.75 -4.43
N CYS A 723 35.45 28.78 -4.86
CA CYS A 723 36.55 28.06 -4.19
C CYS A 723 37.43 28.91 -3.25
N LEU A 724 37.00 30.11 -2.84
CA LEU A 724 37.79 30.96 -1.95
C LEU A 724 36.96 31.45 -0.74
N PRO A 725 36.86 30.67 0.36
CA PRO A 725 36.41 31.20 1.64
C PRO A 725 37.52 31.89 2.43
N VAL A 726 38.78 31.45 2.25
CA VAL A 726 39.95 31.98 2.95
C VAL A 726 40.77 32.81 1.95
N ASN A 727 40.93 34.11 2.23
CA ASN A 727 41.60 35.13 1.40
C ASN A 727 40.84 35.65 0.16
N ASP A 728 39.51 35.53 0.09
CA ASP A 728 38.74 36.29 -0.90
C ASP A 728 38.84 37.80 -0.61
N PRO A 729 39.40 38.63 -1.52
CA PRO A 729 39.52 40.07 -1.31
C PRO A 729 38.16 40.77 -1.10
N ARG A 730 37.04 40.14 -1.50
CA ARG A 730 35.67 40.62 -1.25
C ARG A 730 35.22 40.40 0.20
N ILE A 731 35.72 39.35 0.88
CA ILE A 731 35.46 39.10 2.31
C ILE A 731 36.26 40.09 3.16
N ALA A 732 37.52 40.38 2.79
CA ALA A 732 38.31 41.45 3.39
C ALA A 732 37.63 42.83 3.20
N CYS A 733 36.98 43.05 2.06
CA CYS A 733 36.19 44.26 1.79
C CYS A 733 34.96 44.39 2.71
N LYS A 734 34.41 43.28 3.21
CA LYS A 734 33.25 43.25 4.13
C LYS A 734 33.63 43.49 5.59
N GLN A 735 34.88 43.21 5.98
CA GLN A 735 35.36 43.38 7.35
C GLN A 735 35.95 44.77 7.65
N ILE A 736 36.36 45.55 6.63
CA ILE A 736 37.13 46.79 6.86
C ILE A 736 36.28 48.08 6.86
N CYS A 737 35.05 48.10 6.35
CA CYS A 737 34.20 49.31 6.36
C CYS A 737 32.72 48.97 6.68
N ILE A 738 32.30 49.08 7.95
CA ILE A 738 30.88 49.16 8.33
C ILE A 738 30.48 50.64 8.33
N PRO A 739 29.59 51.13 7.44
CA PRO A 739 29.25 52.55 7.38
C PRO A 739 28.31 52.94 8.52
N THR A 740 28.59 54.04 9.20
CA THR A 740 27.60 54.81 9.97
C THR A 740 27.11 56.00 9.15
N LYS A 741 26.00 56.61 9.57
CA LYS A 741 25.35 57.77 8.92
C LYS A 741 26.30 58.93 8.57
N ASP A 742 27.43 59.04 9.27
CA ASP A 742 28.36 60.17 9.20
C ASP A 742 29.72 59.83 8.55
N SER A 743 29.84 58.67 7.88
CA SER A 743 31.10 58.25 7.27
C SER A 743 31.42 59.06 6.00
N LEU A 744 32.51 59.84 6.01
CA LEU A 744 33.00 60.62 4.87
C LEU A 744 33.77 59.73 3.87
N ILE A 745 33.55 59.96 2.57
CA ILE A 745 34.24 59.24 1.48
C ILE A 745 35.64 59.84 1.28
N ASN A 746 36.68 59.12 1.69
CA ASN A 746 38.07 59.39 1.30
C ASN A 746 38.89 58.09 1.16
N GLU A 747 40.15 58.21 0.73
CA GLU A 747 41.05 57.18 0.14
C GLU A 747 41.32 55.88 0.94
N LEU A 748 40.61 55.62 2.02
CA LEU A 748 40.70 54.37 2.79
C LEU A 748 39.69 53.29 2.36
N CYS A 749 38.78 53.56 1.41
CA CYS A 749 37.80 52.57 0.92
C CYS A 749 37.58 52.71 -0.62
N PRO A 750 38.41 52.06 -1.47
CA PRO A 750 38.44 52.31 -2.93
C PRO A 750 37.28 51.71 -3.74
N CYS A 751 36.36 50.95 -3.14
CA CYS A 751 35.30 50.24 -3.84
C CYS A 751 34.00 51.05 -4.08
N PHE A 752 33.97 52.35 -3.82
CA PHE A 752 32.76 53.19 -3.90
C PHE A 752 32.39 53.73 -5.30
N LEU A 753 33.15 53.42 -6.36
CA LEU A 753 32.95 54.05 -7.67
C LEU A 753 32.04 53.28 -8.65
N ILE A 754 31.62 52.04 -8.37
CA ILE A 754 30.81 51.25 -9.30
C ILE A 754 29.69 50.51 -8.56
N GLY A 755 28.43 50.89 -8.83
CA GLY A 755 27.23 50.20 -8.34
C GLY A 755 26.62 50.73 -7.03
N ASP A 756 27.02 51.91 -6.55
CA ASP A 756 26.44 52.51 -5.35
C ASP A 756 24.97 52.94 -5.57
N PRO A 757 23.99 52.37 -4.85
CA PRO A 757 22.57 52.70 -5.01
C PRO A 757 22.24 54.17 -4.64
N ARG A 758 23.15 54.93 -4.03
CA ARG A 758 22.96 56.35 -3.70
C ARG A 758 23.06 57.29 -4.91
N GLU A 759 23.75 56.91 -5.98
CA GLU A 759 23.79 57.71 -7.22
C GLU A 759 22.45 57.66 -7.97
N ALA A 760 21.68 56.58 -7.84
CA ALA A 760 20.32 56.48 -8.38
C ALA A 760 19.29 57.33 -7.58
N CYS A 761 19.58 57.68 -6.33
CA CYS A 761 18.70 58.47 -5.46
C CYS A 761 18.84 60.00 -5.61
N LYS A 762 19.72 60.50 -6.48
CA LYS A 762 20.02 61.95 -6.56
C LYS A 762 19.13 62.77 -7.48
N THR A 763 18.22 62.18 -8.26
CA THR A 763 17.55 62.94 -9.33
C THR A 763 16.05 63.12 -9.27
N ILE A 764 15.28 62.58 -8.33
CA ILE A 764 13.82 62.85 -8.31
C ILE A 764 13.25 62.92 -6.87
N SER A 765 12.88 64.15 -6.48
CA SER A 765 11.88 64.55 -5.46
C SER A 765 12.11 64.22 -3.97
N ILE A 766 12.09 65.25 -3.12
CA ILE A 766 12.04 65.16 -1.65
C ILE A 766 10.56 65.04 -1.22
N PRO A 767 10.12 63.95 -0.55
CA PRO A 767 8.73 63.80 -0.13
C PRO A 767 8.42 64.55 1.18
N THR A 768 7.22 65.12 1.27
CA THR A 768 6.63 65.71 2.50
C THR A 768 5.65 64.73 3.16
N SER A 769 5.14 65.07 4.35
CA SER A 769 4.25 64.22 5.19
C SER A 769 3.00 63.69 4.51
N ASP A 770 2.61 64.28 3.38
CA ASP A 770 1.35 64.01 2.69
C ASP A 770 1.55 63.23 1.37
N THR A 771 2.77 62.73 1.11
CA THR A 771 3.10 62.03 -0.15
C THR A 771 2.64 60.56 -0.08
N PRO A 772 1.72 60.08 -0.96
CA PRO A 772 1.19 58.71 -0.89
C PRO A 772 2.21 57.66 -1.35
N VAL A 773 2.24 56.51 -0.66
CA VAL A 773 3.08 55.36 -1.05
C VAL A 773 2.36 54.57 -2.15
N THR A 774 2.78 54.73 -3.40
CA THR A 774 2.31 53.93 -4.54
C THR A 774 3.50 53.35 -5.31
N VAL A 775 3.23 52.38 -6.20
CA VAL A 775 4.19 51.43 -6.81
C VAL A 775 5.29 52.08 -7.66
N ASP A 776 5.24 53.39 -7.89
CA ASP A 776 6.18 54.12 -8.76
C ASP A 776 7.43 54.68 -8.04
N ASN A 777 7.73 54.27 -6.78
CA ASN A 777 8.93 54.74 -6.08
C ASN A 777 9.62 53.65 -5.21
N PRO A 778 10.55 52.86 -5.78
CA PRO A 778 11.09 51.66 -5.13
C PRO A 778 12.09 51.91 -3.99
N CYS A 779 12.54 53.16 -3.77
CA CYS A 779 13.55 53.47 -2.75
C CYS A 779 12.98 53.64 -1.32
N LEU A 780 11.66 53.49 -1.12
CA LEU A 780 11.02 53.57 0.20
C LEU A 780 10.64 52.21 0.80
N ALA A 781 10.89 51.10 0.11
CA ALA A 781 10.44 49.77 0.55
C ALA A 781 11.44 49.01 1.44
N ILE A 782 12.70 49.44 1.51
CA ILE A 782 13.74 48.72 2.27
C ILE A 782 14.23 49.60 3.42
N GLY A 783 13.74 49.28 4.63
CA GLY A 783 14.21 49.87 5.89
C GLY A 783 13.39 51.04 6.44
N ASP A 784 12.20 51.35 5.88
CA ASP A 784 11.30 52.33 6.48
C ASP A 784 10.74 51.79 7.83
N PRO A 785 10.96 52.48 8.96
CA PRO A 785 10.49 52.05 10.28
C PRO A 785 8.97 51.84 10.38
N ARG A 786 8.20 52.43 9.47
CA ARG A 786 6.74 52.29 9.41
C ARG A 786 6.30 50.90 8.96
N TYR A 787 7.09 50.20 8.14
CA TYR A 787 6.79 48.84 7.69
C TYR A 787 7.00 47.80 8.81
N PHE A 788 8.02 48.00 9.66
CA PHE A 788 8.31 47.12 10.81
C PHE A 788 7.33 47.30 11.98
N CYS A 789 6.68 48.46 12.11
CA CYS A 789 5.65 48.67 13.15
C CYS A 789 4.36 47.86 12.96
N GLN A 790 4.09 47.33 11.75
CA GLN A 790 2.85 46.56 11.50
C GLN A 790 2.89 45.09 11.96
N LYS A 791 4.07 44.51 12.25
CA LYS A 791 4.19 43.05 12.47
C LYS A 791 4.49 42.58 13.89
N ALA A 792 4.69 43.46 14.88
CA ALA A 792 5.30 43.03 16.16
C ALA A 792 4.59 43.42 17.47
N CYS A 793 3.29 43.76 17.48
CA CYS A 793 2.53 43.82 18.74
C CYS A 793 1.01 43.67 18.49
N ILE A 794 0.43 42.51 18.82
CA ILE A 794 -1.03 42.30 18.88
C ILE A 794 -1.41 42.24 20.35
N PRO A 795 -1.97 43.30 20.95
CA PRO A 795 -2.41 43.28 22.35
C PRO A 795 -3.78 42.61 22.49
N PHE A 796 -3.94 41.80 23.53
CA PHE A 796 -5.26 41.35 24.02
C PHE A 796 -5.88 42.41 24.93
N ALA A 797 -7.19 42.30 25.24
CA ALA A 797 -7.99 43.30 25.97
C ALA A 797 -7.37 43.78 27.31
N ASP A 798 -6.52 42.94 27.92
CA ASP A 798 -5.97 43.16 29.27
C ASP A 798 -4.55 43.74 29.23
N THR A 799 -4.00 44.02 28.05
CA THR A 799 -2.60 44.45 27.89
C THR A 799 -2.44 45.93 28.27
N PRO A 800 -1.61 46.28 29.28
CA PRO A 800 -1.41 47.66 29.71
C PRO A 800 -0.81 48.55 28.62
N ILE A 801 -1.29 49.80 28.54
CA ILE A 801 -0.99 50.77 27.45
C ILE A 801 0.52 51.08 27.31
N ASN A 802 1.32 50.91 28.36
CA ASN A 802 2.73 51.26 28.36
C ASN A 802 3.68 50.17 27.80
N VAL A 803 3.15 49.02 27.35
CA VAL A 803 3.99 47.88 26.91
C VAL A 803 4.36 47.95 25.42
N CYS A 804 3.63 48.70 24.59
CA CYS A 804 3.97 48.92 23.18
C CYS A 804 4.04 50.42 22.83
N GLY A 805 5.25 50.99 22.93
CA GLY A 805 5.51 52.44 22.86
C GLY A 805 5.40 53.11 21.47
N CYS A 806 4.87 52.46 20.44
CA CYS A 806 4.84 53.00 19.06
C CYS A 806 3.47 53.47 18.55
N LEU A 807 2.43 53.51 19.38
CA LEU A 807 1.07 53.87 18.94
C LEU A 807 0.45 55.07 19.69
N GLU A 808 1.24 56.06 20.16
CA GLU A 808 0.63 57.29 20.70
C GLU A 808 -0.10 58.14 19.63
N ILE A 809 0.17 57.93 18.34
CA ILE A 809 -0.45 58.67 17.25
C ILE A 809 -1.40 57.71 16.50
N ASN A 810 -2.71 57.88 16.76
CA ASN A 810 -3.85 57.14 16.17
C ASN A 810 -4.17 55.75 16.75
N ASP A 811 -3.94 55.50 18.06
CA ASP A 811 -4.52 54.33 18.73
C ASP A 811 -6.06 54.45 18.82
N PRO A 812 -6.84 53.53 18.21
CA PRO A 812 -8.30 53.57 18.21
C PRO A 812 -8.93 53.48 19.62
N ARG A 813 -8.20 52.96 20.62
CA ARG A 813 -8.67 52.91 22.03
C ARG A 813 -8.73 54.29 22.67
N SER A 814 -7.87 55.22 22.25
CA SER A 814 -7.88 56.61 22.73
C SER A 814 -9.11 57.39 22.26
N GLN A 815 -9.66 57.03 21.09
CA GLN A 815 -10.89 57.60 20.54
C GLN A 815 -12.15 57.00 21.18
N CYS A 816 -12.16 55.72 21.54
CA CYS A 816 -13.29 55.12 22.27
C CYS A 816 -13.48 55.70 23.69
N GLN A 817 -12.47 56.32 24.30
CA GLN A 817 -12.61 56.96 25.61
C GLN A 817 -13.14 58.40 25.57
N LYS A 818 -13.22 59.04 24.39
CA LYS A 818 -13.68 60.43 24.27
C LYS A 818 -14.82 60.54 23.25
N SER A 819 -16.04 60.44 23.79
CA SER A 819 -17.35 60.82 23.20
C SER A 819 -18.23 59.68 22.69
N CYS A 820 -18.91 58.99 23.63
CA CYS A 820 -20.32 58.55 23.51
C CYS A 820 -20.69 57.77 24.78
N VAL A 821 -21.53 58.33 25.65
CA VAL A 821 -22.24 57.54 26.69
C VAL A 821 -23.70 57.47 26.27
N PRO A 822 -24.16 56.38 25.62
CA PRO A 822 -25.54 56.28 25.18
C PRO A 822 -26.48 56.14 26.39
N LYS A 823 -27.62 56.83 26.34
CA LYS A 823 -28.76 56.56 27.23
C LYS A 823 -29.73 55.63 26.49
N ALA A 824 -30.71 55.06 27.18
CA ALA A 824 -31.64 54.04 26.64
C ALA A 824 -32.38 54.40 25.32
N ASN A 825 -32.29 55.65 24.85
CA ASN A 825 -33.02 56.18 23.71
C ASN A 825 -32.09 56.71 22.59
N THR A 826 -30.77 56.49 22.67
CA THR A 826 -29.81 56.98 21.68
C THR A 826 -29.85 56.11 20.39
N PRO A 827 -30.08 56.69 19.19
CA PRO A 827 -30.18 55.95 17.94
C PRO A 827 -28.88 55.21 17.54
N ILE A 828 -29.01 54.03 16.93
CA ILE A 828 -27.90 53.11 16.64
C ILE A 828 -26.84 53.68 15.67
N ASN A 829 -27.16 54.68 14.83
CA ASN A 829 -26.16 55.24 13.90
C ASN A 829 -25.22 56.30 14.50
N GLU A 830 -25.36 56.61 15.79
CA GLU A 830 -24.69 57.77 16.40
C GLU A 830 -23.36 57.41 17.11
N CYS A 831 -23.03 56.12 17.29
CA CYS A 831 -21.73 55.67 17.80
C CYS A 831 -21.26 54.39 17.06
N CYS A 832 -20.24 54.49 16.20
CA CYS A 832 -19.92 53.51 15.16
C CYS A 832 -18.94 52.37 15.54
N CYS A 833 -18.74 52.03 16.83
CA CYS A 833 -17.65 51.14 17.25
C CYS A 833 -18.06 49.78 17.85
N PHE A 834 -19.26 49.27 17.58
CA PHE A 834 -19.66 47.91 18.01
C PHE A 834 -20.38 47.16 16.89
N ASP A 835 -19.63 46.35 16.13
CA ASP A 835 -20.18 45.30 15.24
C ASP A 835 -19.66 43.90 15.60
N ILE A 836 -18.90 43.72 16.70
CA ILE A 836 -18.53 42.41 17.25
C ILE A 836 -18.65 42.47 18.78
N ASP A 837 -19.53 41.62 19.34
CA ASP A 837 -19.92 41.51 20.76
C ASP A 837 -20.71 42.69 21.37
N ASP A 838 -21.69 43.24 20.64
CA ASP A 838 -22.70 44.13 21.26
C ASP A 838 -23.69 43.29 22.10
N PRO A 839 -23.79 43.49 23.42
CA PRO A 839 -24.72 42.76 24.28
C PRO A 839 -26.21 43.02 23.95
N ARG A 840 -26.53 43.90 22.99
CA ARG A 840 -27.86 44.10 22.43
C ARG A 840 -28.22 43.11 21.31
N ASP A 841 -27.26 42.44 20.69
CA ASP A 841 -27.55 41.41 19.68
C ASP A 841 -28.10 40.12 20.30
N GLU A 842 -27.68 39.78 21.53
CA GLU A 842 -28.33 38.73 22.34
C GLU A 842 -29.77 39.08 22.74
N CYS A 843 -30.16 40.35 22.67
CA CYS A 843 -31.55 40.80 22.87
C CYS A 843 -32.43 40.71 21.61
N LYS A 844 -31.91 40.26 20.45
CA LYS A 844 -32.71 40.07 19.22
C LYS A 844 -33.20 38.63 18.99
N GLU A 845 -32.63 37.61 19.62
CA GLU A 845 -33.05 36.20 19.39
C GLU A 845 -34.02 35.62 20.43
N LYS A 846 -34.62 36.46 21.27
CA LYS A 846 -35.82 36.07 22.04
C LYS A 846 -36.91 37.13 21.99
N THR A 847 -37.36 37.52 20.80
CA THR A 847 -38.77 37.83 20.49
C THR A 847 -38.93 38.29 19.03
N GLN A 848 -39.19 37.37 18.08
CA GLN A 848 -40.25 37.54 17.06
C GLN A 848 -40.46 36.26 16.20
N SER A 849 -41.11 35.25 16.80
CA SER A 849 -42.18 34.49 16.11
C SER A 849 -43.23 34.18 17.18
N GLY A 850 -44.37 34.82 17.27
CA GLY A 850 -44.94 35.84 16.40
C GLY A 850 -45.95 36.72 17.15
N LEU A 851 -46.30 37.78 16.45
CA LEU A 851 -47.64 38.37 16.43
C LEU A 851 -48.13 38.06 15.01
N ASP A 852 -49.31 37.52 14.76
CA ASP A 852 -50.62 37.63 15.46
C ASP A 852 -50.84 36.57 16.57
N GLU A 853 -51.54 36.73 17.71
CA GLU A 853 -52.58 37.64 18.20
C GLU A 853 -52.69 37.57 19.77
N LYS A 854 -52.78 38.73 20.46
CA LYS A 854 -53.40 39.08 21.78
C LYS A 854 -53.18 38.32 23.13
N GLN A 855 -52.86 39.15 24.15
CA GLN A 855 -53.36 39.27 25.55
C GLN A 855 -52.49 38.87 26.79
N GLN A 856 -51.95 39.94 27.43
CA GLN A 856 -51.96 40.36 28.86
C GLN A 856 -51.29 39.57 30.01
N ASP A 857 -50.40 40.31 30.72
CA ASP A 857 -50.30 40.55 32.18
C ASP A 857 -49.95 39.35 33.10
N GLN A 858 -49.12 39.42 34.15
CA GLN A 858 -48.44 40.49 34.90
C GLN A 858 -47.43 39.81 35.87
N SER A 859 -46.47 40.61 36.36
CA SER A 859 -45.88 40.64 37.72
C SER A 859 -44.90 39.54 38.14
N GLU A 860 -43.61 39.86 38.33
CA GLU A 860 -42.98 40.51 39.52
C GLU A 860 -42.81 39.49 40.68
N ILE A 861 -41.75 39.42 41.49
CA ILE A 861 -40.57 40.25 41.79
C ILE A 861 -39.65 39.43 42.75
N ASP A 862 -38.33 39.70 42.70
CA ASP A 862 -37.27 39.62 43.76
C ASP A 862 -37.10 38.35 44.64
N LYS A 863 -35.92 37.96 45.16
CA LYS A 863 -34.50 38.33 45.08
C LYS A 863 -33.72 37.32 45.95
N ASP A 864 -32.40 37.37 45.79
CA ASP A 864 -31.34 37.14 46.78
C ASP A 864 -30.74 35.74 47.06
N GLN A 865 -29.47 35.67 46.65
CA GLN A 865 -28.24 35.29 47.38
C GLN A 865 -27.91 33.81 47.71
N VAL A 866 -26.85 33.33 47.02
CA VAL A 866 -25.54 32.86 47.54
C VAL A 866 -25.54 32.24 48.95
N GLU A 867 -25.16 30.95 49.09
CA GLU A 867 -23.79 30.49 49.40
C GLU A 867 -23.73 28.95 49.56
N ASP A 868 -22.56 28.43 49.20
CA ASP A 868 -21.84 27.31 49.83
C ASP A 868 -21.80 25.86 49.30
N LYS A 869 -20.54 25.41 49.24
CA LYS A 869 -19.97 24.13 48.83
C LYS A 869 -20.23 23.03 49.86
N LYS A 870 -20.45 21.79 49.40
CA LYS A 870 -19.52 20.63 49.54
C LYS A 870 -20.23 19.28 49.36
N GLN A 871 -19.46 18.35 48.81
CA GLN A 871 -19.54 16.87 48.88
C GLN A 871 -20.44 16.11 47.89
N GLY A 872 -19.77 15.20 47.18
CA GLY A 872 -20.35 13.99 46.56
C GLY A 872 -19.95 13.85 45.09
N LEU A 873 -19.48 12.71 44.59
CA LEU A 873 -19.28 11.39 45.18
C LEU A 873 -18.32 10.64 44.23
N SER A 874 -17.16 10.24 44.72
CA SER A 874 -16.37 9.16 44.12
C SER A 874 -16.97 7.83 44.57
N ALA A 875 -17.91 7.27 43.81
CA ALA A 875 -18.46 5.93 44.08
C ALA A 875 -19.09 5.28 42.85
N LEU A 876 -18.38 5.28 41.70
CA LEU A 876 -18.88 4.63 40.49
C LEU A 876 -17.81 3.82 39.74
N VAL A 877 -16.88 3.21 40.50
CA VAL A 877 -15.83 2.33 39.95
C VAL A 877 -15.75 0.96 40.65
N ILE A 878 -16.60 0.65 41.65
CA ILE A 878 -16.61 -0.66 42.33
C ILE A 878 -17.93 -1.43 42.08
N ALA A 879 -18.44 -1.39 40.85
CA ALA A 879 -19.64 -2.17 40.48
C ALA A 879 -19.53 -2.86 39.09
N LEU A 880 -18.32 -3.01 38.54
CA LEU A 880 -18.11 -3.62 37.21
C LEU A 880 -17.02 -4.72 37.18
N ILE A 881 -16.69 -5.31 38.34
CA ILE A 881 -15.77 -6.48 38.45
C ILE A 881 -16.47 -7.64 39.19
N ALA A 882 -17.75 -7.90 38.92
CA ALA A 882 -18.49 -8.99 39.56
C ALA A 882 -19.42 -9.81 38.62
N ILE A 883 -19.22 -9.75 37.29
CA ILE A 883 -20.02 -10.52 36.31
C ILE A 883 -19.12 -11.31 35.33
N THR A 884 -18.03 -11.89 35.83
CA THR A 884 -17.17 -12.80 35.01
C THR A 884 -16.80 -14.12 35.71
N SER A 885 -17.52 -14.53 36.75
CA SER A 885 -17.23 -15.76 37.50
C SER A 885 -18.39 -16.76 37.63
N VAL A 886 -19.46 -16.64 36.82
CA VAL A 886 -20.60 -17.58 36.85
C VAL A 886 -20.77 -18.43 35.58
N SER A 887 -20.06 -18.13 34.47
CA SER A 887 -20.21 -18.90 33.21
C SER A 887 -19.25 -20.09 33.05
N VAL A 888 -18.49 -20.46 34.09
CA VAL A 888 -17.54 -21.60 34.04
C VAL A 888 -18.07 -22.87 34.74
N ILE A 889 -19.19 -22.78 35.46
CA ILE A 889 -19.73 -23.93 36.23
C ILE A 889 -20.75 -24.77 35.43
N ILE A 890 -21.30 -24.26 34.32
CA ILE A 890 -22.26 -25.03 33.50
C ILE A 890 -21.56 -25.98 32.51
N THR A 891 -20.29 -25.75 32.19
CA THR A 891 -19.53 -26.57 31.21
C THR A 891 -18.89 -27.83 31.82
N VAL A 892 -18.90 -27.98 33.16
CA VAL A 892 -18.32 -29.16 33.84
C VAL A 892 -19.36 -30.26 34.10
N ILE A 893 -20.66 -29.94 34.15
CA ILE A 893 -21.72 -30.93 34.44
C ILE A 893 -22.11 -31.74 33.19
N SER A 894 -21.83 -31.26 31.97
CA SER A 894 -22.17 -31.99 30.74
C SER A 894 -21.12 -33.01 30.29
N ILE A 895 -19.99 -33.16 31.00
CA ILE A 895 -18.90 -34.09 30.64
C ILE A 895 -18.91 -35.37 31.50
N GLU A 896 -19.58 -35.38 32.67
CA GLU A 896 -19.66 -36.60 33.50
C GLU A 896 -20.78 -37.58 33.11
N GLU A 897 -21.79 -37.18 32.34
CA GLU A 897 -22.83 -38.12 31.85
C GLU A 897 -22.41 -38.93 30.60
N TRP A 898 -21.26 -38.63 29.99
CA TRP A 898 -20.79 -39.34 28.79
C TRP A 898 -19.77 -40.46 29.05
N GLN A 899 -19.44 -40.75 30.32
CA GLN A 899 -18.54 -41.86 30.71
C GLN A 899 -19.21 -42.99 31.50
N ILE A 900 -20.53 -42.99 31.67
CA ILE A 900 -21.27 -44.16 32.21
C ILE A 900 -22.34 -44.58 31.21
N ARG A 901 -21.89 -45.04 30.03
CA ARG A 901 -22.59 -45.97 29.11
C ARG A 901 -21.65 -46.29 27.94
N ARG A 902 -20.61 -47.06 28.23
CA ARG A 902 -19.95 -47.96 27.29
C ARG A 902 -19.45 -49.18 28.03
#